data_AF-A0A1Q9AXZ1-F1
#
_entry.id   AF-A0A1Q9AXZ1-F1
#
_cell.length_a   1.000
_cell.length_b   1.000
_cell.length_c   1.000
_cell.angle_alpha   90.00
_cell.angle_beta   90.00
_cell.angle_gamma   90.00
#
_symmetry.space_group_name_H-M   'P 1'
#
loop_
_entity.id
_entity.type
_entity.pdbx_description
1 polymer ?
#
loop_
_entity_poly.entity_id
_entity_poly.type
_entity_poly.pdbx_seq_one_letter_code
_entity_poly.pdbx_strand_id
1 'polypeptide(L)'
;MKAHELEFVICRKVDEIIAAHGHAYVGFDIFDTLIGRTIPKEIELTFKCRRLAKKLLGSEERHAEIFGAYERAYHASCQRNTQIGLDYEVLTPDLFRAWVAELKLLDLTIDEEQLYAELEAAEFSVCVALPYARRLLDKLKKKKATLFFLSDMYMGKRVVEPLLKFNNLFDYFDFGHVSSDVGQLKRTGSLFKRLLEDKQWDPARIVFIGDDQHADVHEPAKLGFQSIHYFVDDVEAERADLRAHFDRAQADAAFLPAALYRALCGFKFQSHSVEDVSVSKYLGPFFANFAHRIEETIAELGVHHVLFAAREGLFLRKVVEGLRDQTAQRQPSRTATFHYFPSSRLTSLQFGLSEKGIGLREMVGAISNGGNTLRHLLSFLSASEEELDQIAQGAGISSPDQVLHSPLWDWSPFQRVVDLVNESEALARLRKEGDRFESFMQQQGILDGTTKLFIDLGWSAQIQENLSTGLDQRAYPDRLVGLYAGTTLKAHWKVTPRNSVRWHFADIDNRSALPHPILWYPHILENLSRSPHGSCIGFDEDDEGIVRPVTKVKRDPQEERDDLLISKIQTSILGYTARYGALCEAYGLSASAFRELIIQLMFKFLVFPDKEVARLYSSVSNVSDFGSDEVLRSAAIDGVVGVDDDAVEHIAGRALWPQAVTAASLGASAALKRAMTIERHRWPKPDRPFASGMTQFNSMPFEADQIKISKSPMKTAAYVQYEGWVSSIWERAQANAIVYSAMEFRLEAADLPTHFLTEAEFSEIQEIDRQICSGQFFDETPLPLIADHAAPDTLKVEPPAKHKRFIAALSALIGMQNQQGSAKLEAAEQLNRERLAAIRSMENLIKERDAAIEAMTKMIDERWNAMQNMELMIRERDETIVAMKAMIDERWDAMQEMGRLIAERDAMIERLSEDTLSRQ
;
A
#
# COMPACT_ATOMS: atom_id res chain seq x y z
N MET A 1 -3.62 26.44 23.30
CA MET A 1 -3.81 25.64 24.55
C MET A 1 -3.80 24.16 24.20
N LYS A 2 -3.20 23.28 25.03
CA LYS A 2 -3.27 21.82 24.77
C LYS A 2 -4.68 21.30 25.06
N ALA A 3 -5.14 20.27 24.34
CA ALA A 3 -6.52 19.75 24.47
C ALA A 3 -6.94 19.36 25.91
N HIS A 4 -6.01 18.86 26.74
CA HIS A 4 -6.28 18.54 28.13
C HIS A 4 -6.42 19.78 29.03
N GLU A 5 -5.71 20.87 28.73
CA GLU A 5 -5.87 22.15 29.42
C GLU A 5 -7.23 22.75 29.09
N LEU A 6 -7.68 22.64 27.83
CA LEU A 6 -9.00 23.09 27.40
C LEU A 6 -10.12 22.39 28.17
N GLU A 7 -10.08 21.06 28.25
CA GLU A 7 -11.10 20.32 29.01
C GLU A 7 -11.19 20.78 30.47
N PHE A 8 -10.03 21.00 31.10
CA PHE A 8 -9.97 21.49 32.47
C PHE A 8 -10.56 22.89 32.61
N VAL A 9 -10.19 23.81 31.71
CA VAL A 9 -10.69 25.19 31.70
C VAL A 9 -12.21 25.23 31.49
N ILE A 10 -12.73 24.49 30.50
CA ILE A 10 -14.17 24.41 30.23
C ILE A 10 -14.91 23.83 31.44
N CYS A 11 -14.44 22.69 31.99
CA CYS A 11 -15.10 22.07 33.14
C CYS A 11 -15.10 22.99 34.36
N ARG A 12 -13.99 23.70 34.63
CA ARG A 12 -13.90 24.65 35.75
C ARG A 12 -14.86 25.82 35.57
N LYS A 13 -14.94 26.38 34.36
CA LYS A 13 -15.86 27.49 34.07
C LYS A 13 -17.33 27.08 34.24
N VAL A 14 -17.68 25.87 33.80
CA VAL A 14 -19.01 25.29 33.99
C VAL A 14 -19.31 25.10 35.48
N ASP A 15 -18.35 24.63 36.28
CA ASP A 15 -18.51 24.50 37.73
C ASP A 15 -18.73 25.86 38.42
N GLU A 16 -17.99 26.90 38.01
CA GLU A 16 -18.18 28.28 38.51
C GLU A 16 -19.60 28.79 38.25
N ILE A 17 -20.14 28.57 37.04
CA ILE A 17 -21.49 28.98 36.68
C ILE A 17 -22.54 28.17 37.42
N ILE A 18 -22.39 26.85 37.54
CA ILE A 18 -23.30 26.01 38.30
C ILE A 18 -23.31 26.43 39.78
N ALA A 19 -22.15 26.75 40.36
CA ALA A 19 -22.07 27.23 41.74
C ALA A 19 -22.77 28.59 41.93
N ALA A 20 -22.63 29.52 40.98
CA ALA A 20 -23.22 30.86 41.08
C ALA A 20 -24.72 30.91 40.71
N HIS A 21 -25.16 30.08 39.76
CA HIS A 21 -26.48 30.18 39.13
C HIS A 21 -27.31 28.90 39.21
N GLY A 22 -26.76 27.79 39.71
CA GLY A 22 -27.44 26.50 39.87
C GLY A 22 -27.52 25.65 38.60
N HIS A 23 -27.36 26.24 37.41
CA HIS A 23 -27.39 25.53 36.12
C HIS A 23 -26.53 26.26 35.08
N ALA A 24 -25.91 25.49 34.17
CA ALA A 24 -25.12 26.02 33.07
C ALA A 24 -25.64 25.53 31.71
N TYR A 25 -25.62 26.43 30.73
CA TYR A 25 -25.87 26.12 29.32
C TYR A 25 -24.53 26.16 28.59
N VAL A 26 -24.17 25.10 27.88
CA VAL A 26 -22.88 25.01 27.20
C VAL A 26 -23.12 24.81 25.71
N GLY A 27 -22.75 25.84 24.94
CA GLY A 27 -22.85 25.86 23.49
C GLY A 27 -21.50 25.60 22.83
N PHE A 28 -21.55 24.91 21.71
CA PHE A 28 -20.37 24.61 20.90
C PHE A 28 -20.55 25.07 19.46
N ASP A 29 -19.50 25.59 18.85
CA ASP A 29 -19.33 25.42 17.42
C ASP A 29 -19.04 23.94 17.08
N ILE A 30 -19.37 23.55 15.85
CA ILE A 30 -19.17 22.19 15.36
C ILE A 30 -17.82 22.01 14.68
N PHE A 31 -17.51 22.83 13.67
CA PHE A 31 -16.37 22.59 12.79
C PHE A 31 -15.11 23.17 13.37
N ASP A 32 -14.01 22.44 13.25
CA ASP A 32 -12.72 22.83 13.82
C ASP A 32 -12.75 23.01 15.37
N THR A 33 -13.88 22.67 16.00
CA THR A 33 -14.12 22.67 17.45
C THR A 33 -14.47 21.26 17.94
N LEU A 34 -15.48 20.58 17.38
CA LEU A 34 -15.84 19.20 17.77
C LEU A 34 -15.59 18.17 16.66
N ILE A 35 -15.71 18.60 15.41
CA ILE A 35 -15.44 17.83 14.20
C ILE A 35 -14.38 18.56 13.39
N GLY A 36 -13.31 17.86 13.02
CA GLY A 36 -12.27 18.37 12.13
C GLY A 36 -12.42 17.80 10.72
N ARG A 37 -11.98 18.55 9.71
CA ARG A 37 -11.81 18.04 8.35
C ARG A 37 -10.39 17.52 8.14
N THR A 38 -10.23 16.44 7.38
CA THR A 38 -8.92 15.92 6.99
C THR A 38 -8.29 16.68 5.83
N ILE A 39 -9.05 17.57 5.19
CA ILE A 39 -8.58 18.46 4.12
C ILE A 39 -8.78 19.93 4.54
N PRO A 40 -8.00 20.88 3.99
CA PRO A 40 -8.18 22.30 4.27
C PRO A 40 -9.56 22.78 3.83
N LYS A 41 -10.11 23.75 4.56
CA LYS A 41 -11.43 24.36 4.30
C LYS A 41 -11.51 24.96 2.89
N GLU A 42 -10.40 25.50 2.39
CA GLU A 42 -10.31 26.13 1.07
C GLU A 42 -10.44 25.11 -0.08
N ILE A 43 -10.17 23.83 0.21
CA ILE A 43 -10.10 22.75 -0.76
C ILE A 43 -11.34 21.86 -0.70
N GLU A 44 -12.04 21.85 0.44
CA GLU A 44 -13.22 21.03 0.69
C GLU A 44 -14.31 21.20 -0.38
N LEU A 45 -14.64 22.45 -0.74
CA LEU A 45 -15.64 22.69 -1.78
C LEU A 45 -15.15 22.27 -3.17
N THR A 46 -13.86 22.43 -3.48
CA THR A 46 -13.26 21.92 -4.72
C THR A 46 -13.33 20.39 -4.77
N PHE A 47 -13.05 19.71 -3.65
CA PHE A 47 -13.21 18.27 -3.52
C PHE A 47 -14.65 17.82 -3.78
N LYS A 48 -15.64 18.52 -3.21
CA LYS A 48 -17.07 18.28 -3.49
C LYS A 48 -17.43 18.47 -4.96
N CYS A 49 -16.96 19.56 -5.58
CA CYS A 49 -17.23 19.83 -6.99
C CYS A 49 -16.58 18.80 -7.92
N ARG A 50 -15.39 18.28 -7.56
CA ARG A 50 -14.73 17.18 -8.26
C ARG A 50 -15.53 15.88 -8.21
N ARG A 51 -16.03 15.50 -7.04
CA ARG A 51 -16.92 14.34 -6.89
C ARG A 51 -18.21 14.51 -7.69
N LEU A 52 -18.80 15.70 -7.66
CA LEU A 52 -20.00 16.02 -8.41
C LEU A 52 -19.76 15.95 -9.92
N ALA A 53 -18.65 16.51 -10.42
CA ALA A 53 -18.23 16.38 -11.82
C ALA A 53 -18.10 14.90 -12.20
N LYS A 54 -17.39 14.11 -11.39
CA LYS A 54 -17.17 12.69 -11.63
C LYS A 54 -18.50 11.93 -11.73
N LYS A 55 -19.45 12.21 -10.85
CA LYS A 55 -20.76 11.58 -10.83
C LYS A 55 -21.62 11.93 -12.05
N LEU A 56 -21.60 13.19 -12.47
CA LEU A 56 -22.44 13.68 -13.56
C LEU A 56 -21.85 13.38 -14.95
N LEU A 57 -20.52 13.34 -15.06
CA LEU A 57 -19.80 13.31 -16.34
C LEU A 57 -18.90 12.10 -16.52
N GLY A 58 -18.61 11.33 -15.47
CA GLY A 58 -17.58 10.29 -15.48
C GLY A 58 -16.13 10.82 -15.43
N SER A 59 -15.96 12.14 -15.42
CA SER A 59 -14.67 12.86 -15.40
C SER A 59 -14.69 13.99 -14.38
N GLU A 60 -13.52 14.37 -13.84
CA GLU A 60 -13.38 15.49 -12.90
C GLU A 60 -13.08 16.83 -13.59
N GLU A 61 -12.76 16.84 -14.89
CA GLU A 61 -12.21 18.00 -15.61
C GLU A 61 -13.04 19.29 -15.48
N ARG A 62 -14.37 19.17 -15.42
CA ARG A 62 -15.29 20.32 -15.33
C ARG A 62 -15.59 20.77 -13.89
N HIS A 63 -14.86 20.30 -12.89
CA HIS A 63 -15.08 20.66 -11.49
C HIS A 63 -15.00 22.18 -11.24
N ALA A 64 -14.13 22.90 -11.95
CA ALA A 64 -14.00 24.35 -11.83
C ALA A 64 -15.24 25.12 -12.33
N GLU A 65 -15.89 24.64 -13.40
CA GLU A 65 -17.16 25.22 -13.89
C GLU A 65 -18.30 25.01 -12.87
N ILE A 66 -18.36 23.82 -12.27
CA ILE A 66 -19.32 23.46 -11.22
C ILE A 66 -19.12 24.33 -9.97
N PHE A 67 -17.87 24.56 -9.60
CA PHE A 67 -17.51 25.47 -8.51
C PHE A 67 -17.94 26.91 -8.83
N GLY A 68 -17.66 27.41 -10.04
CA GLY A 68 -18.13 28.74 -10.45
C GLY A 68 -19.65 28.87 -10.48
N ALA A 69 -20.38 27.80 -10.80
CA ALA A 69 -21.84 27.74 -10.70
C ALA A 69 -22.33 27.86 -9.25
N TYR A 70 -21.65 27.20 -8.30
CA TYR A 70 -21.92 27.37 -6.88
C TYR A 70 -21.72 28.83 -6.45
N GLU A 71 -20.58 29.42 -6.80
CA GLU A 71 -20.24 30.79 -6.39
C GLU A 71 -21.28 31.80 -6.89
N ARG A 72 -21.69 31.70 -8.16
CA ARG A 72 -22.75 32.57 -8.70
C ARG A 72 -24.07 32.39 -7.97
N ALA A 73 -24.50 31.15 -7.73
CA ALA A 73 -25.73 30.85 -6.99
C ALA A 73 -25.70 31.39 -5.56
N TYR A 74 -24.58 31.20 -4.85
CA TYR A 74 -24.37 31.67 -3.49
C TYR A 74 -24.37 33.19 -3.42
N HIS A 75 -23.52 33.86 -4.20
CA HIS A 75 -23.39 35.31 -4.18
C HIS A 75 -24.68 36.02 -4.58
N ALA A 76 -25.36 35.57 -5.64
CA ALA A 76 -26.63 36.16 -6.08
C ALA A 76 -27.73 35.99 -5.01
N SER A 77 -27.73 34.88 -4.27
CA SER A 77 -28.71 34.64 -3.21
C SER A 77 -28.42 35.47 -1.96
N CYS A 78 -27.17 35.52 -1.50
CA CYS A 78 -26.77 36.34 -0.36
C CYS A 78 -26.96 37.85 -0.62
N GLN A 79 -26.69 38.33 -1.85
CA GLN A 79 -26.93 39.73 -2.22
C GLN A 79 -28.41 40.13 -2.13
N ARG A 80 -29.34 39.22 -2.46
CA ARG A 80 -30.78 39.49 -2.29
C ARG A 80 -31.14 39.66 -0.81
N ASN A 81 -30.53 38.88 0.08
CA ASN A 81 -30.79 38.98 1.51
C ASN A 81 -30.23 40.26 2.13
N THR A 82 -29.03 40.69 1.74
CA THR A 82 -28.48 41.95 2.24
C THR A 82 -29.24 43.18 1.74
N GLN A 83 -29.82 43.14 0.53
CA GLN A 83 -30.68 44.22 0.01
C GLN A 83 -31.93 44.46 0.85
N ILE A 84 -32.42 43.45 1.57
CA ILE A 84 -33.56 43.55 2.48
C ILE A 84 -33.15 43.66 3.95
N GLY A 85 -31.87 43.92 4.22
CA GLY A 85 -31.34 44.16 5.57
C GLY A 85 -31.09 42.89 6.40
N LEU A 86 -31.07 41.71 5.77
CA LEU A 86 -30.69 40.45 6.42
C LEU A 86 -29.18 40.20 6.31
N ASP A 87 -28.71 39.16 7.00
CA ASP A 87 -27.31 38.73 6.94
C ASP A 87 -26.91 38.30 5.51
N TYR A 88 -25.61 38.36 5.21
CA TYR A 88 -25.02 37.76 4.01
C TYR A 88 -24.94 36.23 4.17
N GLU A 89 -26.11 35.60 4.23
CA GLU A 89 -26.34 34.17 4.41
C GLU A 89 -27.51 33.76 3.53
N VAL A 90 -27.60 32.49 3.15
CA VAL A 90 -28.67 31.96 2.30
C VAL A 90 -29.30 30.72 2.94
N LEU A 91 -30.62 30.57 2.78
CA LEU A 91 -31.27 29.34 3.22
C LEU A 91 -30.81 28.16 2.37
N THR A 92 -30.46 27.03 2.99
CA THR A 92 -29.96 25.84 2.27
C THR A 92 -30.86 25.43 1.08
N PRO A 93 -32.20 25.36 1.21
CA PRO A 93 -33.06 25.00 0.08
C PRO A 93 -32.98 26.01 -1.09
N ASP A 94 -32.83 27.30 -0.79
CA ASP A 94 -32.75 28.34 -1.81
C ASP A 94 -31.39 28.30 -2.53
N LEU A 95 -30.30 28.06 -1.78
CA LEU A 95 -28.96 27.87 -2.36
C LEU A 95 -28.93 26.67 -3.31
N PHE A 96 -29.47 25.52 -2.89
CA PHE A 96 -29.45 24.30 -3.70
C PHE A 96 -30.31 24.45 -4.95
N ARG A 97 -31.49 25.07 -4.84
CA ARG A 97 -32.32 25.39 -6.00
C ARG A 97 -31.60 26.29 -7.00
N ALA A 98 -30.94 27.35 -6.50
CA ALA A 98 -30.17 28.26 -7.34
C ALA A 98 -28.97 27.56 -7.99
N TRP A 99 -28.25 26.71 -7.26
CA TRP A 99 -27.12 25.98 -7.79
C TRP A 99 -27.55 24.95 -8.85
N VAL A 100 -28.64 24.21 -8.63
CA VAL A 100 -29.23 23.33 -9.66
C VAL A 100 -29.61 24.12 -10.92
N ALA A 101 -30.13 25.34 -10.78
CA ALA A 101 -30.43 26.19 -11.94
C ALA A 101 -29.16 26.60 -12.69
N GLU A 102 -28.10 26.98 -11.99
CA GLU A 102 -26.79 27.30 -12.60
C GLU A 102 -26.15 26.07 -13.28
N LEU A 103 -26.25 24.88 -12.68
CA LEU A 103 -25.74 23.64 -13.27
C LEU A 103 -26.49 23.29 -14.56
N LYS A 104 -27.81 23.54 -14.63
CA LYS A 104 -28.57 23.36 -15.88
C LYS A 104 -28.08 24.25 -17.01
N LEU A 105 -27.56 25.45 -16.72
CA LEU A 105 -26.95 26.32 -17.73
C LEU A 105 -25.63 25.76 -18.28
N LEU A 106 -25.01 24.82 -17.58
CA LEU A 106 -23.80 24.10 -17.98
C LEU A 106 -24.12 22.75 -18.66
N ASP A 107 -25.37 22.53 -19.04
CA ASP A 107 -25.92 21.26 -19.54
C ASP A 107 -25.78 20.09 -18.55
N LEU A 108 -25.68 20.38 -17.24
CA LEU A 108 -25.59 19.39 -16.18
C LEU A 108 -26.96 19.21 -15.52
N THR A 109 -27.54 18.02 -15.62
CA THR A 109 -28.83 17.70 -15.02
C THR A 109 -28.65 16.94 -13.72
N ILE A 110 -29.07 17.54 -12.63
CA ILE A 110 -29.17 16.93 -11.30
C ILE A 110 -30.38 17.53 -10.58
N ASP A 111 -31.08 16.76 -9.75
CA ASP A 111 -32.10 17.31 -8.87
C ASP A 111 -31.50 17.77 -7.52
N GLU A 112 -32.28 18.55 -6.75
CA GLU A 112 -31.81 19.09 -5.47
C GLU A 112 -31.43 17.96 -4.49
N GLU A 113 -32.19 16.87 -4.46
CA GLU A 113 -32.00 15.75 -3.53
C GLU A 113 -30.73 14.95 -3.84
N GLN A 114 -30.45 14.73 -5.12
CA GLN A 114 -29.22 14.09 -5.58
C GLN A 114 -27.99 14.96 -5.31
N LEU A 115 -28.11 16.29 -5.44
CA LEU A 115 -27.07 17.24 -5.08
C LEU A 115 -26.81 17.19 -3.56
N TYR A 116 -27.86 17.22 -2.74
CA TYR A 116 -27.77 17.05 -1.29
C TYR A 116 -27.02 15.77 -0.90
N ALA A 117 -27.47 14.62 -1.41
CA ALA A 117 -26.86 13.34 -1.09
C ALA A 117 -25.38 13.28 -1.48
N GLU A 118 -24.99 13.89 -2.59
CA GLU A 118 -23.58 13.89 -3.00
C GLU A 118 -22.69 14.74 -2.09
N LEU A 119 -23.15 15.95 -1.75
CA LEU A 119 -22.39 16.84 -0.89
C LEU A 119 -22.35 16.34 0.56
N GLU A 120 -23.43 15.70 1.03
CA GLU A 120 -23.47 15.01 2.33
C GLU A 120 -22.44 13.88 2.39
N ALA A 121 -22.46 12.98 1.40
CA ALA A 121 -21.50 11.88 1.32
C ALA A 121 -20.05 12.39 1.28
N ALA A 122 -19.80 13.45 0.51
CA ALA A 122 -18.49 14.08 0.45
C ALA A 122 -18.08 14.67 1.82
N GLU A 123 -18.97 15.35 2.54
CA GLU A 123 -18.68 15.88 3.88
C GLU A 123 -18.32 14.76 4.86
N PHE A 124 -19.08 13.67 4.85
CA PHE A 124 -18.87 12.52 5.74
C PHE A 124 -17.54 11.82 5.45
N SER A 125 -17.11 11.81 4.20
CA SER A 125 -15.87 11.15 3.78
C SER A 125 -14.61 11.85 4.28
N VAL A 126 -14.68 13.09 4.76
CA VAL A 126 -13.51 13.88 5.20
C VAL A 126 -13.65 14.46 6.61
N CYS A 127 -14.79 14.26 7.27
CA CYS A 127 -15.05 14.79 8.61
C CYS A 127 -14.86 13.72 9.70
N VAL A 128 -14.12 14.06 10.75
CA VAL A 128 -13.85 13.17 11.90
C VAL A 128 -14.03 13.91 13.22
N ALA A 129 -14.58 13.24 14.23
CA ALA A 129 -14.63 13.77 15.59
C ALA A 129 -13.23 14.07 16.13
N LEU A 130 -13.06 15.22 16.80
CA LEU A 130 -11.80 15.54 17.47
C LEU A 130 -11.58 14.63 18.68
N PRO A 131 -10.34 14.22 19.01
CA PRO A 131 -10.07 13.16 20.00
C PRO A 131 -10.60 13.48 21.41
N TYR A 132 -10.71 14.76 21.74
CA TYR A 132 -11.18 15.23 23.04
C TYR A 132 -12.71 15.39 23.10
N ALA A 133 -13.40 15.51 21.96
CA ALA A 133 -14.79 15.93 21.88
C ALA A 133 -15.71 15.05 22.73
N ARG A 134 -15.68 13.73 22.52
CA ARG A 134 -16.52 12.78 23.26
C ARG A 134 -16.23 12.81 24.76
N ARG A 135 -14.95 12.81 25.16
CA ARG A 135 -14.53 12.83 26.56
C ARG A 135 -14.98 14.12 27.27
N LEU A 136 -14.89 15.26 26.59
CA LEU A 136 -15.37 16.53 27.10
C LEU A 136 -16.90 16.51 27.29
N LEU A 137 -17.65 16.09 26.26
CA LEU A 137 -19.11 16.04 26.31
C LEU A 137 -19.61 15.07 27.40
N ASP A 138 -18.95 13.93 27.60
CA ASP A 138 -19.22 13.01 28.71
C ASP A 138 -19.08 13.67 30.08
N LYS A 139 -18.00 14.44 30.29
CA LYS A 139 -17.77 15.18 31.55
C LYS A 139 -18.85 16.23 31.77
N LEU A 140 -19.27 16.93 30.71
CA LEU A 140 -20.28 17.98 30.81
C LEU A 140 -21.69 17.42 31.06
N LYS A 141 -22.07 16.30 30.41
CA LYS A 141 -23.33 15.61 30.72
C LYS A 141 -23.38 15.12 32.16
N LYS A 142 -22.26 14.60 32.71
CA LYS A 142 -22.17 14.21 34.13
C LYS A 142 -22.40 15.37 35.10
N LYS A 143 -22.06 16.60 34.68
CA LYS A 143 -22.34 17.84 35.44
C LYS A 143 -23.79 18.32 35.29
N LYS A 144 -24.64 17.60 34.53
CA LYS A 144 -26.03 17.95 34.23
C LYS A 144 -26.21 19.29 33.52
N ALA A 145 -25.18 19.75 32.80
CA ALA A 145 -25.30 20.92 31.93
C ALA A 145 -26.20 20.62 30.73
N THR A 146 -26.93 21.63 30.25
CA THR A 146 -27.64 21.57 28.97
C THR A 146 -26.66 21.88 27.86
N LEU A 147 -26.54 20.99 26.88
CA LEU A 147 -25.58 21.11 25.78
C LEU A 147 -26.31 21.47 24.49
N PHE A 148 -25.80 22.45 23.75
CA PHE A 148 -26.33 22.83 22.45
C PHE A 148 -25.20 23.11 21.45
N PHE A 149 -25.53 23.19 20.16
CA PHE A 149 -24.59 23.61 19.13
C PHE A 149 -25.14 24.77 18.29
N LEU A 150 -24.25 25.66 17.85
CA LEU A 150 -24.51 26.71 16.87
C LEU A 150 -23.41 26.67 15.81
N SER A 151 -23.75 26.57 14.53
CA SER A 151 -22.74 26.48 13.47
C SER A 151 -23.09 27.33 12.25
N ASP A 152 -22.08 28.02 11.71
CA ASP A 152 -22.19 28.74 10.44
C ASP A 152 -21.82 27.76 9.31
N MET A 153 -22.83 27.16 8.67
CA MET A 153 -22.64 26.16 7.61
C MET A 153 -23.73 26.28 6.56
N TYR A 154 -23.39 26.15 5.27
CA TYR A 154 -24.34 26.28 4.16
C TYR A 154 -25.28 25.06 3.97
N MET A 155 -24.98 23.91 4.58
CA MET A 155 -25.70 22.64 4.36
C MET A 155 -26.84 22.35 5.36
N GLY A 156 -27.07 23.26 6.31
CA GLY A 156 -28.14 23.19 7.29
C GLY A 156 -28.02 22.02 8.29
N LYS A 157 -29.00 21.90 9.19
CA LYS A 157 -29.12 20.77 10.12
C LYS A 157 -29.23 19.43 9.42
N ARG A 158 -29.81 19.44 8.21
CA ARG A 158 -30.00 18.25 7.39
C ARG A 158 -28.72 17.43 7.25
N VAL A 159 -27.56 18.08 7.19
CA VAL A 159 -26.24 17.39 7.12
C VAL A 159 -25.50 17.43 8.45
N VAL A 160 -25.59 18.52 9.23
CA VAL A 160 -24.88 18.63 10.52
C VAL A 160 -25.35 17.56 11.52
N GLU A 161 -26.65 17.31 11.65
CA GLU A 161 -27.15 16.33 12.62
C GLU A 161 -26.77 14.89 12.24
N PRO A 162 -26.97 14.44 10.99
CA PRO A 162 -26.43 13.16 10.53
C PRO A 162 -24.91 13.04 10.68
N LEU A 163 -24.14 14.11 10.43
CA LEU A 163 -22.69 14.10 10.61
C LEU A 163 -22.30 13.90 12.09
N LEU A 164 -22.99 14.57 13.01
CA LEU A 164 -22.81 14.37 14.45
C LEU A 164 -23.23 12.95 14.88
N LYS A 165 -24.27 12.37 14.28
CA LYS A 165 -24.69 10.98 14.56
C LYS A 165 -23.64 9.99 14.08
N PHE A 166 -23.13 10.18 12.86
CA PHE A 166 -22.06 9.36 12.28
C PHE A 166 -20.82 9.35 13.18
N ASN A 167 -20.53 10.49 13.80
CA ASN A 167 -19.41 10.66 14.73
C ASN A 167 -19.74 10.32 16.20
N ASN A 168 -20.94 9.79 16.50
CA ASN A 168 -21.41 9.47 17.85
C ASN A 168 -21.40 10.65 18.83
N LEU A 169 -21.66 11.87 18.34
CA LEU A 169 -21.70 13.11 19.13
C LEU A 169 -23.11 13.69 19.27
N PHE A 170 -24.05 13.33 18.39
CA PHE A 170 -25.38 13.95 18.36
C PHE A 170 -26.17 13.80 19.66
N ASP A 171 -26.17 12.60 20.25
CA ASP A 171 -26.97 12.28 21.45
C ASP A 171 -26.53 13.06 22.71
N TYR A 172 -25.40 13.77 22.66
CA TYR A 172 -24.96 14.66 23.74
C TYR A 172 -25.75 15.98 23.75
N PHE A 173 -26.22 16.44 22.60
CA PHE A 173 -26.87 17.74 22.44
C PHE A 173 -28.37 17.68 22.67
N ASP A 174 -28.90 18.68 23.37
CA ASP A 174 -30.33 18.81 23.62
C ASP A 174 -31.05 19.50 22.44
N PHE A 175 -30.34 20.36 21.70
CA PHE A 175 -30.76 20.95 20.42
C PHE A 175 -29.55 21.60 19.72
N GLY A 176 -29.74 22.10 18.51
CA GLY A 176 -28.80 23.04 17.88
C GLY A 176 -29.44 23.92 16.83
N HIS A 177 -28.67 24.86 16.28
CA HIS A 177 -29.06 25.71 15.15
C HIS A 177 -27.91 25.84 14.14
N VAL A 178 -28.25 25.88 12.86
CA VAL A 178 -27.30 26.10 11.76
C VAL A 178 -27.73 27.35 11.00
N SER A 179 -26.76 28.20 10.65
CA SER A 179 -27.03 29.52 10.07
C SER A 179 -27.92 29.49 8.84
N SER A 180 -27.66 28.55 7.92
CA SER A 180 -28.42 28.38 6.67
C SER A 180 -29.80 27.74 6.83
N ASP A 181 -30.20 27.28 8.02
CA ASP A 181 -31.61 26.90 8.26
C ASP A 181 -32.48 28.11 8.56
N VAL A 182 -31.86 29.23 8.97
CA VAL A 182 -32.55 30.41 9.51
C VAL A 182 -32.14 31.72 8.86
N GLY A 183 -31.11 31.73 8.02
CA GLY A 183 -30.58 32.93 7.37
C GLY A 183 -29.88 33.90 8.33
N GLN A 184 -29.28 33.39 9.41
CA GLN A 184 -28.69 34.19 10.49
C GLN A 184 -27.33 33.65 10.91
N LEU A 185 -26.31 34.50 10.95
CA LEU A 185 -24.92 34.14 11.23
C LEU A 185 -24.53 34.32 12.70
N LYS A 186 -23.61 33.48 13.20
CA LYS A 186 -22.87 33.76 14.44
C LYS A 186 -21.99 35.00 14.26
N ARG A 187 -21.34 35.13 13.10
CA ARG A 187 -20.39 36.21 12.80
C ARG A 187 -20.98 37.62 12.92
N THR A 188 -22.29 37.79 12.72
CA THR A 188 -23.00 39.08 12.90
C THR A 188 -23.70 39.20 14.26
N GLY A 189 -23.63 38.14 15.09
CA GLY A 189 -24.31 38.04 16.38
C GLY A 189 -25.80 37.72 16.29
N SER A 190 -26.39 37.67 15.10
CA SER A 190 -27.84 37.51 14.91
C SER A 190 -28.34 36.14 15.38
N LEU A 191 -27.57 35.07 15.17
CA LEU A 191 -27.92 33.72 15.60
C LEU A 191 -27.95 33.59 17.13
N PHE A 192 -27.02 34.25 17.83
CA PHE A 192 -27.02 34.29 19.31
C PHE A 192 -28.19 35.11 19.86
N LYS A 193 -28.54 36.24 19.23
CA LYS A 193 -29.71 37.05 19.61
C LYS A 193 -30.99 36.23 19.50
N ARG A 194 -31.15 35.50 18.39
CA ARG A 194 -32.28 34.59 18.22
C ARG A 194 -32.31 33.49 19.28
N LEU A 195 -31.18 32.90 19.64
CA LEU A 195 -31.11 31.92 20.73
C LEU A 195 -31.66 32.51 22.03
N LEU A 196 -31.27 33.73 22.39
CA LEU A 196 -31.75 34.40 23.59
C LEU A 196 -33.24 34.72 23.53
N GLU A 197 -33.74 35.15 22.36
CA GLU A 197 -35.18 35.40 22.14
C GLU A 197 -36.01 34.11 22.27
N ASP A 198 -35.55 33.02 21.65
CA ASP A 198 -36.24 31.73 21.62
C ASP A 198 -36.21 31.03 23.00
N LYS A 199 -35.10 31.15 23.75
CA LYS A 199 -34.89 30.41 25.00
C LYS A 199 -35.12 31.22 26.27
N GLN A 200 -35.07 32.55 26.18
CA GLN A 200 -35.16 33.48 27.32
C GLN A 200 -34.15 33.15 28.44
N TRP A 201 -32.96 32.68 28.05
CA TRP A 201 -31.90 32.36 28.99
C TRP A 201 -31.14 33.60 29.43
N ASP A 202 -30.66 33.58 30.67
CA ASP A 202 -29.70 34.56 31.17
C ASP A 202 -28.34 34.33 30.48
N PRO A 203 -27.82 35.30 29.70
CA PRO A 203 -26.54 35.17 29.00
C PRO A 203 -25.36 34.82 29.92
N ALA A 204 -25.38 35.27 31.18
CA ALA A 204 -24.32 35.00 32.14
C ALA A 204 -24.18 33.50 32.50
N ARG A 205 -25.23 32.70 32.23
CA ARG A 205 -25.25 31.25 32.43
C ARG A 205 -24.74 30.46 31.24
N ILE A 206 -24.46 31.13 30.12
CA ILE A 206 -24.10 30.49 28.87
C ILE A 206 -22.59 30.50 28.70
N VAL A 207 -21.99 29.33 28.55
CA VAL A 207 -20.62 29.17 28.05
C VAL A 207 -20.69 28.84 26.58
N PHE A 208 -19.97 29.57 25.73
CA PHE A 208 -19.85 29.22 24.31
C PHE A 208 -18.40 28.92 23.96
N ILE A 209 -18.17 27.83 23.22
CA ILE A 209 -16.84 27.35 22.85
C ILE A 209 -16.78 27.24 21.32
N GLY A 210 -15.75 27.84 20.71
CA GLY A 210 -15.51 27.73 19.28
C GLY A 210 -14.11 28.20 18.88
N ASP A 211 -13.74 27.99 17.62
CA ASP A 211 -12.40 28.25 17.10
C ASP A 211 -12.23 29.65 16.50
N ASP A 212 -13.32 30.32 16.12
CA ASP A 212 -13.25 31.66 15.52
C ASP A 212 -13.30 32.76 16.60
N GLN A 213 -12.23 33.55 16.68
CA GLN A 213 -12.12 34.61 17.69
C GLN A 213 -13.17 35.72 17.53
N HIS A 214 -13.66 35.95 16.32
CA HIS A 214 -14.70 36.96 16.07
C HIS A 214 -16.10 36.38 16.31
N ALA A 215 -16.45 35.30 15.62
CA ALA A 215 -17.78 34.71 15.63
C ALA A 215 -18.12 33.96 16.93
N ASP A 216 -17.15 33.25 17.52
CA ASP A 216 -17.41 32.37 18.68
C ASP A 216 -16.97 32.97 20.01
N VAL A 217 -16.17 34.04 19.98
CA VAL A 217 -15.67 34.70 21.19
C VAL A 217 -16.23 36.11 21.32
N HIS A 218 -15.91 36.98 20.37
CA HIS A 218 -16.24 38.40 20.46
C HIS A 218 -17.74 38.68 20.38
N GLU A 219 -18.44 38.15 19.38
CA GLU A 219 -19.90 38.36 19.22
C GLU A 219 -20.73 37.85 20.40
N PRO A 220 -20.57 36.59 20.89
CA PRO A 220 -21.33 36.13 22.05
C PRO A 220 -20.95 36.88 23.34
N ALA A 221 -19.68 37.29 23.50
CA ALA A 221 -19.26 38.05 24.68
C ALA A 221 -19.96 39.42 24.78
N LYS A 222 -20.25 40.09 23.65
CA LYS A 222 -21.05 41.33 23.63
C LYS A 222 -22.45 41.15 24.21
N LEU A 223 -22.99 39.94 24.10
CA LEU A 223 -24.31 39.59 24.60
C LEU A 223 -24.28 39.09 26.05
N GLY A 224 -23.10 39.02 26.69
CA GLY A 224 -22.92 38.61 28.08
C GLY A 224 -22.56 37.14 28.29
N PHE A 225 -22.23 36.41 27.22
CA PHE A 225 -21.85 35.00 27.29
C PHE A 225 -20.44 34.87 27.87
N GLN A 226 -20.16 33.73 28.51
CA GLN A 226 -18.80 33.32 28.86
C GLN A 226 -18.17 32.59 27.67
N SER A 227 -17.39 33.27 26.86
CA SER A 227 -16.80 32.66 25.66
C SER A 227 -15.41 32.06 25.93
N ILE A 228 -15.12 30.89 25.36
CA ILE A 228 -13.82 30.23 25.42
C ILE A 228 -13.33 29.99 24.00
N HIS A 229 -12.20 30.61 23.66
CA HIS A 229 -11.53 30.38 22.38
C HIS A 229 -10.85 29.00 22.38
N TYR A 230 -11.22 28.15 21.44
CA TYR A 230 -10.51 26.92 21.14
C TYR A 230 -9.45 27.19 20.07
N PHE A 231 -8.18 27.14 20.46
CA PHE A 231 -7.07 27.27 19.53
C PHE A 231 -5.95 26.29 19.88
N VAL A 232 -5.54 25.52 18.88
CA VAL A 232 -4.40 24.60 18.96
C VAL A 232 -3.36 25.06 17.95
N ASP A 233 -2.28 25.67 18.44
CA ASP A 233 -1.23 26.29 17.60
C ASP A 233 -0.66 25.30 16.55
N ASP A 234 -0.47 24.04 16.96
CA ASP A 234 0.03 22.96 16.10
C ASP A 234 -0.89 22.67 14.89
N VAL A 235 -2.20 22.84 15.05
CA VAL A 235 -3.19 22.54 14.00
C VAL A 235 -3.11 23.58 12.88
N GLU A 236 -2.89 24.86 13.21
CA GLU A 236 -2.81 25.91 12.20
C GLU A 236 -1.49 25.83 11.40
N ALA A 237 -0.38 25.48 12.06
CA ALA A 237 0.88 25.21 11.38
C ALA A 237 0.77 24.02 10.41
N GLU A 238 0.13 22.92 10.82
CA GLU A 238 -0.16 21.78 9.96
C GLU A 238 -1.11 22.15 8.79
N ARG A 239 -2.07 23.07 9.01
CA ARG A 239 -2.97 23.54 7.94
C ARG A 239 -2.23 24.36 6.91
N ALA A 240 -1.37 25.26 7.36
CA ALA A 240 -0.51 26.05 6.48
C ALA A 240 0.41 25.13 5.64
N ASP A 241 1.00 24.11 6.27
CA ASP A 241 1.79 23.11 5.59
C ASP A 241 0.98 22.34 4.54
N LEU A 242 -0.23 21.87 4.88
CA LEU A 242 -1.09 21.16 3.94
C LEU A 242 -1.53 22.05 2.78
N ARG A 243 -1.91 23.31 3.05
CA ARG A 243 -2.20 24.32 2.01
C ARG A 243 -1.02 24.47 1.06
N ALA A 244 0.19 24.64 1.56
CA ALA A 244 1.39 24.75 0.75
C ALA A 244 1.68 23.49 -0.10
N HIS A 245 1.28 22.29 0.35
CA HIS A 245 1.36 21.08 -0.47
C HIS A 245 0.33 21.08 -1.60
N PHE A 246 -0.90 21.52 -1.34
CA PHE A 246 -1.92 21.60 -2.37
C PHE A 246 -1.67 22.74 -3.38
N ASP A 247 -1.13 23.87 -2.93
CA ASP A 247 -0.71 24.96 -3.83
C ASP A 247 0.39 24.47 -4.78
N ARG A 248 1.36 23.70 -4.26
CA ARG A 248 2.37 23.02 -5.08
C ARG A 248 1.76 21.99 -6.04
N ALA A 249 0.79 21.20 -5.57
CA ALA A 249 0.08 20.24 -6.41
C ALA A 249 -0.76 20.89 -7.52
N GLN A 250 -1.22 22.12 -7.31
CA GLN A 250 -1.91 22.92 -8.32
C GLN A 250 -0.93 23.44 -9.38
N ALA A 251 0.30 23.78 -8.98
CA ALA A 251 1.36 24.18 -9.90
C ALA A 251 1.95 22.99 -10.69
N ASP A 252 2.09 21.83 -10.04
CA ASP A 252 2.57 20.58 -10.64
C ASP A 252 1.85 19.37 -10.03
N ALA A 253 1.08 18.67 -10.88
CA ALA A 253 0.28 17.51 -10.48
C ALA A 253 1.10 16.35 -9.93
N ALA A 254 2.42 16.29 -10.18
CA ALA A 254 3.31 15.28 -9.60
C ALA A 254 3.35 15.33 -8.05
N PHE A 255 3.05 16.48 -7.44
CA PHE A 255 3.00 16.64 -5.98
C PHE A 255 1.65 16.25 -5.36
N LEU A 256 0.61 15.99 -6.17
CA LEU A 256 -0.72 15.68 -5.68
C LEU A 256 -0.77 14.44 -4.77
N PRO A 257 -0.08 13.32 -5.07
CA PRO A 257 -0.04 12.16 -4.16
C PRO A 257 0.51 12.51 -2.78
N ALA A 258 1.52 13.39 -2.70
CA ALA A 258 2.09 13.85 -1.43
C ALA A 258 1.11 14.74 -0.65
N ALA A 259 0.43 15.67 -1.33
CA ALA A 259 -0.60 16.51 -0.72
C ALA A 259 -1.77 15.69 -0.17
N LEU A 260 -2.26 14.71 -0.94
CA LEU A 260 -3.33 13.82 -0.50
C LEU A 260 -2.88 12.87 0.62
N TYR A 261 -1.66 12.32 0.56
CA TYR A 261 -1.10 11.55 1.66
C TYR A 261 -1.03 12.37 2.96
N ARG A 262 -0.62 13.63 2.88
CA ARG A 262 -0.58 14.54 4.03
C ARG A 262 -1.99 14.80 4.59
N ALA A 263 -2.99 15.00 3.73
CA ALA A 263 -4.39 15.10 4.13
C ALA A 263 -4.88 13.80 4.82
N LEU A 264 -4.52 12.63 4.28
CA LEU A 264 -4.94 11.32 4.79
C LEU A 264 -4.28 10.92 6.11
N CYS A 265 -3.02 11.32 6.31
CA CYS A 265 -2.37 11.23 7.62
C CYS A 265 -3.23 11.89 8.71
N GLY A 266 -4.03 12.88 8.30
CA GLY A 266 -4.83 13.69 9.17
C GLY A 266 -3.95 14.65 9.94
N PHE A 267 -4.48 15.84 10.15
CA PHE A 267 -4.17 16.65 11.31
C PHE A 267 -4.17 15.78 12.59
N LYS A 268 -3.55 16.27 13.67
CA LYS A 268 -3.66 15.75 15.05
C LYS A 268 -5.10 15.55 15.59
N PHE A 269 -6.12 15.63 14.76
CA PHE A 269 -7.52 15.25 14.98
C PHE A 269 -7.73 13.72 15.10
N GLN A 270 -6.75 12.90 14.74
CA GLN A 270 -6.77 11.48 15.08
C GLN A 270 -6.25 11.26 16.49
N SER A 271 -6.69 10.20 17.16
CA SER A 271 -6.30 9.92 18.54
C SER A 271 -4.77 9.94 18.70
N HIS A 272 -4.25 10.48 19.82
CA HIS A 272 -2.81 10.47 20.13
C HIS A 272 -2.28 9.07 20.44
N SER A 273 -3.02 8.01 20.10
CA SER A 273 -2.53 6.65 20.20
C SER A 273 -1.42 6.44 19.18
N VAL A 274 -0.41 5.67 19.58
CA VAL A 274 0.70 5.30 18.70
C VAL A 274 0.18 4.46 17.53
N GLU A 275 -0.88 3.69 17.77
CA GLU A 275 -1.59 2.85 16.81
C GLU A 275 -2.13 3.68 15.63
N ASP A 276 -2.92 4.72 15.91
CA ASP A 276 -3.57 5.53 14.88
C ASP A 276 -2.53 6.33 14.08
N VAL A 277 -1.51 6.87 14.76
CA VAL A 277 -0.39 7.57 14.10
C VAL A 277 0.37 6.62 13.20
N SER A 278 0.67 5.41 13.66
CA SER A 278 1.36 4.40 12.85
C SER A 278 0.54 3.97 11.65
N VAL A 279 -0.78 3.79 11.81
CA VAL A 279 -1.67 3.38 10.73
C VAL A 279 -1.70 4.47 9.68
N SER A 280 -1.98 5.71 10.07
CA SER A 280 -2.12 6.82 9.14
C SER A 280 -0.84 7.14 8.39
N LYS A 281 0.34 6.97 9.01
CA LYS A 281 1.64 7.18 8.36
C LYS A 281 2.10 6.01 7.47
N TYR A 282 1.82 4.75 7.83
CA TYR A 282 2.49 3.59 7.22
C TYR A 282 1.52 2.53 6.70
N LEU A 283 0.75 1.90 7.60
CA LEU A 283 -0.04 0.71 7.25
C LEU A 283 -1.30 1.05 6.44
N GLY A 284 -1.97 2.16 6.76
CA GLY A 284 -3.11 2.69 6.02
C GLY A 284 -2.79 2.91 4.55
N PRO A 285 -1.75 3.72 4.22
CA PRO A 285 -1.30 3.90 2.85
C PRO A 285 -1.01 2.57 2.13
N PHE A 286 -0.29 1.65 2.78
CA PHE A 286 0.08 0.36 2.20
C PHE A 286 -1.15 -0.50 1.84
N PHE A 287 -2.05 -0.75 2.80
CA PHE A 287 -3.20 -1.61 2.59
C PHE A 287 -4.25 -0.97 1.67
N ALA A 288 -4.54 0.33 1.82
CA ALA A 288 -5.50 1.02 0.98
C ALA A 288 -5.05 1.06 -0.48
N ASN A 289 -3.76 1.30 -0.73
CA ASN A 289 -3.21 1.31 -2.07
C ASN A 289 -3.11 -0.09 -2.69
N PHE A 290 -2.79 -1.13 -1.90
CA PHE A 290 -2.84 -2.50 -2.40
C PHE A 290 -4.27 -2.91 -2.76
N ALA A 291 -5.26 -2.55 -1.93
CA ALA A 291 -6.67 -2.75 -2.25
C ALA A 291 -7.09 -2.01 -3.52
N HIS A 292 -6.59 -0.80 -3.73
CA HIS A 292 -6.81 -0.05 -4.96
C HIS A 292 -6.21 -0.77 -6.19
N ARG A 293 -5.00 -1.32 -6.06
CA ARG A 293 -4.41 -2.12 -7.14
C ARG A 293 -5.19 -3.40 -7.42
N ILE A 294 -5.77 -4.02 -6.40
CA ILE A 294 -6.66 -5.17 -6.56
C ILE A 294 -7.88 -4.77 -7.42
N GLU A 295 -8.54 -3.66 -7.11
CA GLU A 295 -9.67 -3.14 -7.89
C GLU A 295 -9.29 -2.83 -9.35
N GLU A 296 -8.17 -2.15 -9.58
CA GLU A 296 -7.67 -1.90 -10.92
C GLU A 296 -7.41 -3.21 -11.67
N THR A 297 -6.79 -4.19 -11.01
CA THR A 297 -6.48 -5.49 -11.62
C THR A 297 -7.75 -6.28 -11.95
N ILE A 298 -8.79 -6.17 -11.12
CA ILE A 298 -10.10 -6.78 -11.41
C ILE A 298 -10.69 -6.18 -12.69
N ALA A 299 -10.64 -4.84 -12.82
CA ALA A 299 -11.12 -4.15 -14.00
C ALA A 299 -10.27 -4.45 -15.25
N GLU A 300 -8.94 -4.43 -15.13
CA GLU A 300 -7.98 -4.74 -16.20
C GLU A 300 -8.18 -6.16 -16.78
N LEU A 301 -8.42 -7.15 -15.91
CA LEU A 301 -8.55 -8.55 -16.31
C LEU A 301 -9.99 -8.96 -16.62
N GLY A 302 -10.99 -8.18 -16.21
CA GLY A 302 -12.40 -8.53 -16.35
C GLY A 302 -12.77 -9.82 -15.60
N VAL A 303 -12.16 -10.09 -14.44
CA VAL A 303 -12.40 -11.33 -13.67
C VAL A 303 -13.71 -11.28 -12.89
N HIS A 304 -14.40 -12.42 -12.80
CA HIS A 304 -15.64 -12.56 -12.05
C HIS A 304 -15.44 -13.18 -10.65
N HIS A 305 -14.31 -13.86 -10.43
CA HIS A 305 -14.00 -14.54 -9.16
C HIS A 305 -12.69 -14.02 -8.59
N VAL A 306 -12.75 -13.47 -7.38
CA VAL A 306 -11.57 -13.03 -6.61
C VAL A 306 -11.47 -13.90 -5.36
N LEU A 307 -10.35 -14.61 -5.24
CA LEU A 307 -10.09 -15.58 -4.18
C LEU A 307 -9.13 -14.94 -3.17
N PHE A 308 -9.64 -14.57 -2.00
CA PHE A 308 -8.84 -14.06 -0.89
C PHE A 308 -8.38 -15.23 -0.01
N ALA A 309 -7.09 -15.54 -0.01
CA ALA A 309 -6.52 -16.68 0.71
C ALA A 309 -6.70 -16.58 2.23
N ALA A 310 -7.13 -17.65 2.89
CA ALA A 310 -7.66 -17.65 4.26
C ALA A 310 -7.00 -16.69 5.29
N ARG A 311 -5.82 -17.02 5.81
CA ARG A 311 -5.29 -16.44 7.05
C ARG A 311 -5.17 -14.91 6.95
N GLU A 312 -4.68 -14.38 5.84
CA GLU A 312 -4.49 -12.95 5.59
C GLU A 312 -5.63 -12.31 4.77
N GLY A 313 -6.39 -13.11 4.03
CA GLY A 313 -7.34 -12.65 3.01
C GLY A 313 -8.66 -12.12 3.56
N LEU A 314 -9.08 -12.50 4.77
CA LEU A 314 -10.32 -11.97 5.36
C LEU A 314 -10.21 -10.46 5.57
N PHE A 315 -9.07 -10.00 6.09
CA PHE A 315 -8.82 -8.59 6.31
C PHE A 315 -8.69 -7.85 4.98
N LEU A 316 -7.88 -8.36 4.04
CA LEU A 316 -7.72 -7.75 2.71
C LEU A 316 -9.06 -7.60 1.98
N ARG A 317 -9.93 -8.62 2.05
CA ARG A 317 -11.27 -8.55 1.50
C ARG A 317 -12.06 -7.38 2.07
N LYS A 318 -12.05 -7.20 3.40
CA LYS A 318 -12.71 -6.07 4.06
C LYS A 318 -12.14 -4.72 3.63
N VAL A 319 -10.82 -4.62 3.43
CA VAL A 319 -10.18 -3.39 2.95
C VAL A 319 -10.63 -3.07 1.52
N VAL A 320 -10.68 -4.06 0.63
CA VAL A 320 -11.15 -3.89 -0.75
C VAL A 320 -12.64 -3.53 -0.79
N GLU A 321 -13.47 -4.20 0.01
CA GLU A 321 -14.89 -3.88 0.16
C GLU A 321 -15.09 -2.44 0.67
N GLY A 322 -14.35 -2.03 1.71
CA GLY A 322 -14.39 -0.67 2.25
C GLY A 322 -13.94 0.40 1.25
N LEU A 323 -13.02 0.07 0.33
CA LEU A 323 -12.64 0.94 -0.77
C LEU A 323 -13.77 1.07 -1.80
N ARG A 324 -14.41 -0.05 -2.18
CA ARG A 324 -15.53 -0.11 -3.14
C ARG A 324 -16.76 0.67 -2.68
N ASP A 325 -17.00 0.72 -1.38
CA ASP A 325 -18.13 1.47 -0.81
C ASP A 325 -17.99 2.98 -1.05
N GLN A 326 -16.76 3.47 -1.21
CA GLN A 326 -16.47 4.89 -1.40
C GLN A 326 -16.31 5.32 -2.85
N THR A 327 -16.08 4.38 -3.77
CA THR A 327 -15.90 4.68 -5.20
C THR A 327 -17.22 4.47 -5.96
N ALA A 328 -17.71 5.54 -6.56
CA ALA A 328 -18.88 5.61 -7.43
C ALA A 328 -18.60 5.09 -8.86
N GLN A 329 -17.37 4.69 -9.21
CA GLN A 329 -17.10 4.08 -10.53
C GLN A 329 -17.83 2.74 -10.71
N ARG A 330 -18.96 2.87 -11.43
CA ARG A 330 -19.75 1.82 -12.07
C ARG A 330 -18.99 1.27 -13.27
N GLN A 331 -18.28 0.16 -13.12
CA GLN A 331 -17.76 -0.70 -14.20
C GLN A 331 -17.60 -2.14 -13.67
N PRO A 332 -17.28 -3.16 -14.50
CA PRO A 332 -17.49 -4.60 -14.23
C PRO A 332 -16.98 -5.16 -12.88
N SER A 333 -16.12 -4.45 -12.14
CA SER A 333 -15.58 -4.89 -10.85
C SER A 333 -16.64 -5.19 -9.78
N ARG A 334 -17.79 -4.48 -9.77
CA ARG A 334 -18.92 -4.81 -8.86
C ARG A 334 -19.62 -6.15 -9.18
N THR A 335 -19.39 -6.71 -10.36
CA THR A 335 -19.87 -8.07 -10.71
C THR A 335 -18.94 -9.16 -10.21
N ALA A 336 -17.70 -8.81 -9.82
CA ALA A 336 -16.76 -9.77 -9.29
C ALA A 336 -17.22 -10.23 -7.90
N THR A 337 -17.39 -11.54 -7.75
CA THR A 337 -17.72 -12.19 -6.50
C THR A 337 -16.45 -12.41 -5.68
N PHE A 338 -16.49 -11.94 -4.44
CA PHE A 338 -15.39 -12.07 -3.49
C PHE A 338 -15.56 -13.33 -2.65
N HIS A 339 -14.62 -14.25 -2.81
CA HIS A 339 -14.59 -15.52 -2.08
C HIS A 339 -13.59 -15.40 -0.94
N TYR A 340 -14.07 -15.61 0.28
CA TYR A 340 -13.15 -15.94 1.37
C TYR A 340 -12.71 -17.38 1.17
N PHE A 341 -11.50 -17.59 0.67
CA PHE A 341 -11.05 -18.86 0.14
C PHE A 341 -10.26 -19.62 1.22
N PRO A 342 -10.79 -20.73 1.79
CA PRO A 342 -10.20 -21.44 2.93
C PRO A 342 -8.97 -22.28 2.53
N SER A 343 -8.00 -21.67 1.83
CA SER A 343 -6.74 -22.28 1.43
C SER A 343 -5.66 -22.10 2.48
N SER A 344 -4.97 -23.18 2.80
CA SER A 344 -3.68 -23.19 3.50
C SER A 344 -2.65 -23.89 2.63
N ARG A 345 -1.38 -23.86 3.06
CA ARG A 345 -0.33 -24.67 2.40
C ARG A 345 -0.70 -26.16 2.40
N LEU A 346 -1.33 -26.65 3.48
CA LEU A 346 -1.78 -28.04 3.60
C LEU A 346 -2.94 -28.35 2.65
N THR A 347 -4.03 -27.57 2.68
CA THR A 347 -5.21 -27.88 1.86
C THR A 347 -4.94 -27.68 0.37
N SER A 348 -4.15 -26.66 0.01
CA SER A 348 -3.70 -26.50 -1.37
C SER A 348 -2.81 -27.66 -1.81
N LEU A 349 -1.89 -28.12 -0.95
CA LEU A 349 -1.07 -29.31 -1.24
C LEU A 349 -1.95 -30.54 -1.47
N GLN A 350 -2.90 -30.83 -0.58
CA GLN A 350 -3.86 -31.94 -0.71
C GLN A 350 -4.56 -31.94 -2.08
N PHE A 351 -5.01 -30.77 -2.54
CA PHE A 351 -5.61 -30.62 -3.87
C PHE A 351 -4.60 -30.76 -5.01
N GLY A 352 -3.38 -30.25 -4.87
CA GLY A 352 -2.32 -30.33 -5.88
C GLY A 352 -1.55 -31.65 -5.97
N LEU A 353 -1.87 -32.64 -5.12
CA LEU A 353 -1.23 -33.95 -5.09
C LEU A 353 -1.52 -34.74 -6.36
N SER A 354 -0.45 -35.14 -7.05
CA SER A 354 -0.52 -35.96 -8.26
C SER A 354 -1.08 -37.35 -8.00
N GLU A 355 -1.80 -37.90 -8.99
CA GLU A 355 -2.16 -39.33 -9.03
C GLU A 355 -0.92 -40.23 -8.90
N LYS A 356 0.23 -39.76 -9.40
CA LYS A 356 1.52 -40.46 -9.31
C LYS A 356 2.17 -40.39 -7.92
N GLY A 357 1.55 -39.68 -6.97
CA GLY A 357 2.06 -39.52 -5.62
C GLY A 357 2.91 -38.26 -5.41
N ILE A 358 3.62 -38.22 -4.29
CA ILE A 358 4.57 -37.17 -3.97
C ILE A 358 5.91 -37.43 -4.68
N GLY A 359 6.55 -36.34 -5.09
CA GLY A 359 7.87 -36.36 -5.71
C GLY A 359 8.82 -35.36 -5.07
N LEU A 360 9.88 -35.02 -5.82
CA LEU A 360 10.90 -34.08 -5.37
C LEU A 360 10.34 -32.69 -5.04
N ARG A 361 9.28 -32.25 -5.74
CA ARG A 361 8.65 -30.94 -5.51
C ARG A 361 8.10 -30.83 -4.09
N GLU A 362 7.26 -31.77 -3.68
CA GLU A 362 6.63 -31.78 -2.35
C GLU A 362 7.67 -31.90 -1.25
N MET A 363 8.68 -32.77 -1.47
CA MET A 363 9.77 -32.96 -0.51
C MET A 363 10.65 -31.72 -0.37
N VAL A 364 11.02 -31.04 -1.46
CA VAL A 364 11.79 -29.78 -1.40
C VAL A 364 10.99 -28.67 -0.71
N GLY A 365 9.66 -28.65 -0.90
CA GLY A 365 8.76 -27.79 -0.16
C GLY A 365 8.83 -28.04 1.35
N ALA A 366 8.75 -29.30 1.78
CA ALA A 366 8.84 -29.69 3.19
C ALA A 366 10.22 -29.35 3.80
N ILE A 367 11.32 -29.57 3.07
CA ILE A 367 12.69 -29.24 3.52
C ILE A 367 12.86 -27.73 3.72
N SER A 368 12.29 -26.93 2.81
CA SER A 368 12.39 -25.46 2.87
C SER A 368 11.70 -24.86 4.11
N ASN A 369 10.88 -25.64 4.83
CA ASN A 369 10.11 -25.20 6.00
C ASN A 369 10.83 -25.47 7.32
N GLY A 370 12.13 -25.82 7.30
CA GLY A 370 12.98 -25.84 8.49
C GLY A 370 12.75 -27.06 9.38
N GLY A 371 13.55 -28.10 9.16
CA GLY A 371 13.57 -29.30 9.97
C GLY A 371 14.25 -30.41 9.20
N ASN A 372 14.98 -31.26 9.90
CA ASN A 372 15.82 -32.27 9.28
C ASN A 372 15.49 -33.68 9.79
N THR A 373 14.28 -33.91 10.30
CA THR A 373 13.82 -35.23 10.74
C THR A 373 12.72 -35.75 9.82
N LEU A 374 12.50 -37.07 9.82
CA LEU A 374 11.45 -37.67 9.01
C LEU A 374 10.06 -37.18 9.46
N ARG A 375 9.86 -37.05 10.78
CA ARG A 375 8.64 -36.49 11.37
C ARG A 375 8.34 -35.10 10.82
N HIS A 376 9.35 -34.23 10.77
CA HIS A 376 9.16 -32.88 10.25
C HIS A 376 8.84 -32.88 8.76
N LEU A 377 9.60 -33.65 7.98
CA LEU A 377 9.39 -33.78 6.53
C LEU A 377 8.01 -34.32 6.18
N LEU A 378 7.49 -35.26 6.96
CA LEU A 378 6.21 -35.93 6.71
C LEU A 378 5.05 -35.35 7.54
N SER A 379 5.28 -34.24 8.25
CA SER A 379 4.27 -33.61 9.11
C SER A 379 2.96 -33.31 8.37
N PHE A 380 3.03 -32.96 7.09
CA PHE A 380 1.87 -32.68 6.24
C PHE A 380 0.97 -33.91 6.00
N LEU A 381 1.49 -35.14 6.16
CA LEU A 381 0.71 -36.38 6.03
C LEU A 381 -0.32 -36.56 7.14
N SER A 382 -0.13 -35.88 8.29
CA SER A 382 -0.87 -36.19 9.52
C SER A 382 -0.84 -37.69 9.83
N ALA A 383 0.32 -38.33 9.58
CA ALA A 383 0.52 -39.75 9.81
C ALA A 383 0.57 -40.04 11.33
N SER A 384 0.03 -41.17 11.73
CA SER A 384 0.17 -41.70 13.09
C SER A 384 1.63 -42.06 13.40
N GLU A 385 1.98 -42.14 14.69
CA GLU A 385 3.31 -42.60 15.11
C GLU A 385 3.67 -43.97 14.51
N GLU A 386 2.69 -44.87 14.44
CA GLU A 386 2.86 -46.21 13.89
C GLU A 386 3.19 -46.18 12.38
N GLU A 387 2.53 -45.31 11.61
CA GLU A 387 2.82 -45.11 10.18
C GLU A 387 4.20 -44.47 9.97
N LEU A 388 4.57 -43.48 10.79
CA LEU A 388 5.89 -42.85 10.72
C LEU A 388 7.01 -43.84 11.04
N ASP A 389 6.82 -44.68 12.06
CA ASP A 389 7.76 -45.73 12.43
C ASP A 389 7.89 -46.80 11.34
N GLN A 390 6.79 -47.18 10.68
CA GLN A 390 6.82 -48.11 9.54
C GLN A 390 7.61 -47.54 8.36
N ILE A 391 7.39 -46.26 8.02
CA ILE A 391 8.14 -45.60 6.94
C ILE A 391 9.63 -45.48 7.31
N ALA A 392 9.94 -45.11 8.56
CA ALA A 392 11.32 -45.02 9.05
C ALA A 392 12.02 -46.38 8.93
N GLN A 393 11.42 -47.45 9.47
CA GLN A 393 11.99 -48.79 9.42
C GLN A 393 12.15 -49.30 7.98
N GLY A 394 11.14 -49.11 7.13
CA GLY A 394 11.17 -49.53 5.73
C GLY A 394 12.25 -48.81 4.90
N ALA A 395 12.57 -47.57 5.26
CA ALA A 395 13.64 -46.80 4.63
C ALA A 395 15.04 -47.12 5.19
N GLY A 396 15.13 -47.84 6.32
CA GLY A 396 16.38 -48.10 7.04
C GLY A 396 16.83 -46.94 7.94
N ILE A 397 15.87 -46.20 8.49
CA ILE A 397 16.06 -45.06 9.40
C ILE A 397 15.72 -45.53 10.82
N SER A 398 16.57 -45.21 11.79
CA SER A 398 16.45 -45.75 13.16
C SER A 398 15.27 -45.19 13.93
N SER A 399 14.86 -43.95 13.64
CA SER A 399 13.76 -43.26 14.31
C SER A 399 13.22 -42.13 13.42
N PRO A 400 11.91 -41.81 13.47
CA PRO A 400 11.35 -40.65 12.78
C PRO A 400 11.98 -39.31 13.20
N ASP A 401 12.54 -39.23 14.41
CA ASP A 401 13.17 -38.03 14.98
C ASP A 401 14.69 -37.99 14.74
N GLN A 402 15.24 -38.97 14.03
CA GLN A 402 16.63 -38.96 13.63
C GLN A 402 16.91 -37.77 12.70
N VAL A 403 17.97 -37.02 12.98
CA VAL A 403 18.53 -36.03 12.06
C VAL A 403 18.99 -36.72 10.77
N LEU A 404 18.37 -36.32 9.67
CA LEU A 404 18.58 -36.85 8.34
C LEU A 404 19.78 -36.20 7.65
N HIS A 405 20.30 -36.90 6.64
CA HIS A 405 21.43 -36.44 5.82
C HIS A 405 21.08 -35.17 5.04
N SER A 406 22.04 -34.26 4.86
CA SER A 406 21.90 -33.07 4.02
C SER A 406 23.05 -32.98 2.99
N PRO A 407 22.75 -32.84 1.69
CA PRO A 407 21.42 -32.75 1.10
C PRO A 407 20.70 -34.11 1.01
N LEU A 408 19.37 -34.10 1.02
CA LEU A 408 18.55 -35.32 1.05
C LEU A 408 18.54 -36.09 -0.28
N TRP A 409 18.69 -35.40 -1.42
CA TRP A 409 18.65 -36.03 -2.75
C TRP A 409 19.83 -36.95 -3.05
N ASP A 410 20.94 -36.81 -2.32
CA ASP A 410 22.11 -37.69 -2.45
C ASP A 410 22.05 -38.89 -1.49
N TRP A 411 20.96 -39.02 -0.71
CA TRP A 411 20.84 -40.03 0.33
C TRP A 411 19.94 -41.19 -0.11
N SER A 412 20.49 -42.40 -0.29
CA SER A 412 19.72 -43.54 -0.82
C SER A 412 18.44 -43.91 -0.06
N PRO A 413 18.35 -43.79 1.29
CA PRO A 413 17.08 -43.96 2.01
C PRO A 413 15.98 -42.98 1.61
N PHE A 414 16.33 -41.79 1.09
CA PHE A 414 15.35 -40.78 0.72
C PHE A 414 14.41 -41.25 -0.40
N GLN A 415 14.92 -41.94 -1.43
CA GLN A 415 14.08 -42.50 -2.47
C GLN A 415 13.11 -43.55 -1.89
N ARG A 416 13.58 -44.40 -0.97
CA ARG A 416 12.72 -45.37 -0.28
C ARG A 416 11.64 -44.70 0.56
N VAL A 417 11.95 -43.60 1.24
CA VAL A 417 10.93 -42.80 1.95
C VAL A 417 9.86 -42.32 0.98
N VAL A 418 10.24 -41.76 -0.17
CA VAL A 418 9.28 -41.29 -1.18
C VAL A 418 8.38 -42.43 -1.67
N ASP A 419 8.97 -43.59 -1.98
CA ASP A 419 8.23 -44.77 -2.46
C ASP A 419 7.25 -45.28 -1.38
N LEU A 420 7.69 -45.43 -0.13
CA LEU A 420 6.87 -45.90 0.99
C LEU A 420 5.73 -44.93 1.32
N VAL A 421 5.98 -43.62 1.24
CA VAL A 421 4.92 -42.63 1.44
C VAL A 421 3.89 -42.73 0.30
N ASN A 422 4.33 -42.96 -0.93
CA ASN A 422 3.43 -43.16 -2.08
C ASN A 422 2.53 -44.40 -1.95
N GLU A 423 2.98 -45.41 -1.20
CA GLU A 423 2.22 -46.63 -0.89
C GLU A 423 1.41 -46.53 0.42
N SER A 424 1.56 -45.44 1.19
CA SER A 424 0.96 -45.31 2.52
C SER A 424 -0.54 -44.98 2.50
N GLU A 425 -1.27 -45.48 3.51
CA GLU A 425 -2.66 -45.07 3.75
C GLU A 425 -2.77 -43.58 4.08
N ALA A 426 -1.75 -42.99 4.72
CA ALA A 426 -1.70 -41.57 5.03
C ALA A 426 -1.80 -40.70 3.77
N LEU A 427 -1.08 -41.04 2.70
CA LEU A 427 -1.20 -40.32 1.44
C LEU A 427 -2.57 -40.53 0.78
N ALA A 428 -3.14 -41.73 0.88
CA ALA A 428 -4.49 -42.00 0.37
C ALA A 428 -5.55 -41.15 1.10
N ARG A 429 -5.40 -40.93 2.41
CA ARG A 429 -6.27 -40.02 3.18
C ARG A 429 -6.13 -38.57 2.70
N LEU A 430 -4.91 -38.07 2.50
CA LEU A 430 -4.71 -36.71 1.97
C LEU A 430 -5.32 -36.50 0.59
N ARG A 431 -5.29 -37.50 -0.30
CA ARG A 431 -5.93 -37.40 -1.62
C ARG A 431 -7.45 -37.21 -1.50
N LYS A 432 -8.09 -37.96 -0.60
CA LYS A 432 -9.53 -37.81 -0.32
C LYS A 432 -9.87 -36.40 0.20
N GLU A 433 -9.01 -35.80 1.03
CA GLU A 433 -9.18 -34.40 1.45
C GLU A 433 -9.09 -33.43 0.27
N GLY A 434 -8.22 -33.71 -0.72
CA GLY A 434 -8.15 -32.97 -1.97
C GLY A 434 -9.46 -33.01 -2.77
N ASP A 435 -10.13 -34.16 -2.82
CA ASP A 435 -11.42 -34.33 -3.50
C ASP A 435 -12.56 -33.59 -2.78
N ARG A 436 -12.51 -33.51 -1.44
CA ARG A 436 -13.44 -32.67 -0.67
C ARG A 436 -13.20 -31.19 -0.94
N PHE A 437 -11.95 -30.75 -1.07
CA PHE A 437 -11.66 -29.37 -1.44
C PHE A 437 -12.16 -29.04 -2.86
N GLU A 438 -12.02 -29.96 -3.81
CA GLU A 438 -12.65 -29.84 -5.13
C GLU A 438 -14.17 -29.66 -5.03
N SER A 439 -14.84 -30.54 -4.25
CA SER A 439 -16.28 -30.49 -4.03
C SER A 439 -16.72 -29.15 -3.42
N PHE A 440 -15.94 -28.61 -2.47
CA PHE A 440 -16.15 -27.26 -1.94
C PHE A 440 -16.05 -26.19 -3.03
N MET A 441 -15.03 -26.24 -3.90
CA MET A 441 -14.89 -25.24 -4.99
C MET A 441 -16.00 -25.32 -6.02
N GLN A 442 -16.49 -26.53 -6.34
CA GLN A 442 -17.66 -26.73 -7.18
C GLN A 442 -18.92 -26.16 -6.53
N GLN A 443 -19.12 -26.42 -5.23
CA GLN A 443 -20.24 -25.89 -4.45
C GLN A 443 -20.26 -24.35 -4.43
N GLN A 444 -19.09 -23.70 -4.39
CA GLN A 444 -18.97 -22.24 -4.46
C GLN A 444 -19.11 -21.67 -5.88
N GLY A 445 -19.26 -22.53 -6.91
CA GLY A 445 -19.34 -22.11 -8.31
C GLY A 445 -18.03 -21.50 -8.82
N ILE A 446 -16.88 -21.82 -8.22
CA ILE A 446 -15.59 -21.25 -8.61
C ILE A 446 -15.05 -21.95 -9.86
N LEU A 447 -15.33 -23.24 -10.05
CA LEU A 447 -14.81 -24.05 -11.17
C LEU A 447 -15.68 -23.91 -12.43
N ASP A 448 -15.61 -22.74 -13.07
CA ASP A 448 -16.42 -22.39 -14.25
C ASP A 448 -15.58 -22.22 -15.55
N GLY A 449 -14.29 -22.52 -15.50
CA GLY A 449 -13.38 -22.39 -16.65
C GLY A 449 -12.90 -20.98 -16.97
N THR A 450 -13.29 -19.97 -16.18
CA THR A 450 -12.83 -18.57 -16.34
C THR A 450 -11.50 -18.31 -15.66
N THR A 451 -10.98 -17.08 -15.80
CA THR A 451 -9.80 -16.60 -15.05
C THR A 451 -10.19 -16.14 -13.65
N LYS A 452 -9.45 -16.57 -12.63
CA LYS A 452 -9.60 -16.17 -11.22
C LYS A 452 -8.44 -15.28 -10.81
N LEU A 453 -8.74 -14.25 -10.03
CA LEU A 453 -7.72 -13.45 -9.36
C LEU A 453 -7.48 -14.00 -7.95
N PHE A 454 -6.28 -14.46 -7.67
CA PHE A 454 -5.85 -14.98 -6.37
C PHE A 454 -5.10 -13.89 -5.60
N ILE A 455 -5.57 -13.56 -4.40
CA ILE A 455 -5.00 -12.51 -3.55
C ILE A 455 -4.39 -13.14 -2.30
N ASP A 456 -3.10 -12.88 -2.10
CA ASP A 456 -2.33 -13.37 -0.95
C ASP A 456 -1.20 -12.38 -0.64
N LEU A 457 -0.81 -12.31 0.63
CA LEU A 457 0.40 -11.60 1.06
C LEU A 457 1.62 -12.51 1.06
N GLY A 458 1.47 -13.82 0.86
CA GLY A 458 2.55 -14.80 0.77
C GLY A 458 3.38 -14.68 -0.52
N TRP A 459 4.69 -14.45 -0.39
CA TRP A 459 5.55 -13.91 -1.44
C TRP A 459 6.11 -14.93 -2.44
N SER A 460 5.86 -16.23 -2.22
CA SER A 460 6.44 -17.33 -3.01
C SER A 460 5.43 -18.06 -3.90
N ALA A 461 4.17 -17.63 -3.90
CA ALA A 461 3.08 -18.22 -4.69
C ALA A 461 2.90 -19.74 -4.51
N GLN A 462 3.25 -20.31 -3.34
CA GLN A 462 3.16 -21.77 -3.11
C GLN A 462 1.73 -22.30 -3.14
N ILE A 463 0.81 -21.59 -2.48
CA ILE A 463 -0.60 -21.98 -2.45
C ILE A 463 -1.17 -21.94 -3.87
N GLN A 464 -0.91 -20.85 -4.62
CA GLN A 464 -1.35 -20.69 -6.00
C GLN A 464 -0.79 -21.78 -6.93
N GLU A 465 0.49 -22.15 -6.80
CA GLU A 465 1.11 -23.23 -7.58
C GLU A 465 0.40 -24.57 -7.32
N ASN A 466 0.15 -24.90 -6.05
CA ASN A 466 -0.53 -26.13 -5.68
C ASN A 466 -1.95 -26.17 -6.26
N LEU A 467 -2.68 -25.05 -6.18
CA LEU A 467 -4.01 -24.91 -6.78
C LEU A 467 -3.97 -25.07 -8.31
N SER A 468 -3.07 -24.36 -9.00
CA SER A 468 -2.92 -24.49 -10.45
C SER A 468 -2.56 -25.92 -10.85
N THR A 469 -1.74 -26.60 -10.06
CA THR A 469 -1.39 -28.00 -10.32
C THR A 469 -2.61 -28.90 -10.19
N GLY A 470 -3.42 -28.73 -9.14
CA GLY A 470 -4.62 -29.52 -8.93
C GLY A 470 -5.67 -29.30 -10.04
N LEU A 471 -5.82 -28.06 -10.51
CA LEU A 471 -6.68 -27.73 -11.66
C LEU A 471 -6.20 -28.43 -12.94
N ASP A 472 -4.89 -28.37 -13.21
CA ASP A 472 -4.28 -29.00 -14.38
C ASP A 472 -4.47 -30.53 -14.39
N GLN A 473 -4.26 -31.18 -13.25
CA GLN A 473 -4.40 -32.63 -13.09
C GLN A 473 -5.85 -33.10 -13.24
N ARG A 474 -6.80 -32.31 -12.77
CA ARG A 474 -8.24 -32.58 -12.88
C ARG A 474 -8.87 -32.06 -14.18
N ALA A 475 -8.03 -31.60 -15.11
CA ALA A 475 -8.43 -31.11 -16.43
C ALA A 475 -9.39 -29.91 -16.42
N TYR A 476 -9.35 -29.08 -15.38
CA TYR A 476 -10.05 -27.81 -15.35
C TYR A 476 -9.36 -26.79 -16.28
N PRO A 477 -10.09 -26.08 -17.17
CA PRO A 477 -9.51 -25.09 -18.07
C PRO A 477 -9.23 -23.74 -17.40
N ASP A 478 -9.64 -23.59 -16.14
CA ASP A 478 -9.50 -22.43 -15.28
C ASP A 478 -8.06 -21.89 -15.24
N ARG A 479 -7.95 -20.57 -15.13
CA ARG A 479 -6.64 -19.88 -15.06
C ARG A 479 -6.53 -19.12 -13.75
N LEU A 480 -5.34 -19.12 -13.15
CA LEU A 480 -5.03 -18.35 -11.95
C LEU A 480 -4.09 -17.19 -12.29
N VAL A 481 -4.49 -15.99 -11.90
CA VAL A 481 -3.63 -14.81 -11.87
C VAL A 481 -3.47 -14.43 -10.40
N GLY A 482 -2.25 -14.50 -9.88
CA GLY A 482 -1.96 -14.04 -8.52
C GLY A 482 -1.61 -12.57 -8.51
N LEU A 483 -2.07 -11.82 -7.52
CA LEU A 483 -1.61 -10.47 -7.23
C LEU A 483 -1.10 -10.39 -5.79
N TYR A 484 0.17 -10.04 -5.66
CA TYR A 484 0.89 -10.02 -4.39
C TYR A 484 1.41 -8.62 -4.08
N ALA A 485 1.56 -8.28 -2.79
CA ALA A 485 2.24 -7.05 -2.38
C ALA A 485 3.70 -7.03 -2.84
N GLY A 486 4.35 -8.19 -2.81
CA GLY A 486 5.56 -8.41 -3.58
C GLY A 486 5.93 -9.89 -3.75
N THR A 487 6.95 -10.14 -4.55
CA THR A 487 7.30 -11.49 -5.02
C THR A 487 8.78 -11.83 -4.87
N THR A 488 9.03 -13.09 -4.51
CA THR A 488 10.37 -13.70 -4.48
C THR A 488 10.66 -14.43 -5.79
N LEU A 489 11.92 -14.82 -6.00
CA LEU A 489 12.37 -15.49 -7.22
C LEU A 489 11.64 -16.83 -7.42
N LYS A 490 11.29 -17.49 -6.31
CA LYS A 490 10.50 -18.73 -6.32
C LYS A 490 9.14 -18.55 -6.97
N ALA A 491 8.53 -17.37 -6.91
CA ALA A 491 7.23 -17.11 -7.52
C ALA A 491 7.31 -17.15 -9.06
N HIS A 492 8.39 -16.61 -9.64
CA HIS A 492 8.62 -16.61 -11.09
C HIS A 492 8.86 -18.00 -11.67
N TRP A 493 9.47 -18.90 -10.90
CA TRP A 493 9.66 -20.31 -11.32
C TRP A 493 8.36 -21.08 -11.49
N LYS A 494 7.24 -20.53 -10.99
CA LYS A 494 5.92 -21.19 -10.95
C LYS A 494 4.99 -20.68 -12.04
N VAL A 495 5.44 -19.74 -12.88
CA VAL A 495 4.64 -19.17 -13.96
C VAL A 495 4.48 -20.20 -15.07
N THR A 496 3.24 -20.42 -15.49
CA THR A 496 2.82 -21.28 -16.60
C THR A 496 1.76 -20.55 -17.44
N PRO A 497 1.38 -21.06 -18.63
CA PRO A 497 0.30 -20.45 -19.41
C PRO A 497 -1.06 -20.35 -18.68
N ARG A 498 -1.30 -21.19 -17.66
CA ARG A 498 -2.52 -21.16 -16.82
C ARG A 498 -2.30 -20.60 -15.42
N ASN A 499 -1.06 -20.24 -15.08
CA ASN A 499 -0.67 -19.73 -13.78
C ASN A 499 0.25 -18.53 -13.92
N SER A 500 -0.22 -17.32 -13.62
CA SER A 500 0.62 -16.12 -13.70
C SER A 500 0.68 -15.39 -12.37
N VAL A 501 1.75 -14.64 -12.16
CA VAL A 501 2.01 -13.92 -10.93
C VAL A 501 2.24 -12.44 -11.28
N ARG A 502 1.54 -11.55 -10.57
CA ARG A 502 1.70 -10.10 -10.61
C ARG A 502 2.08 -9.61 -9.22
N TRP A 503 2.77 -8.49 -9.17
CA TRP A 503 3.17 -7.82 -7.93
C TRP A 503 2.81 -6.34 -7.99
N HIS A 504 2.73 -5.70 -6.82
CA HIS A 504 2.44 -4.26 -6.74
C HIS A 504 3.63 -3.43 -6.24
N PHE A 505 4.18 -3.71 -5.06
CA PHE A 505 5.23 -2.87 -4.49
C PHE A 505 6.63 -3.35 -4.84
N ALA A 506 6.91 -4.65 -4.70
CA ALA A 506 8.26 -5.19 -4.85
C ALA A 506 8.32 -6.49 -5.64
N ASP A 507 9.40 -6.67 -6.38
CA ASP A 507 9.78 -7.94 -6.97
C ASP A 507 11.29 -8.10 -6.96
N ILE A 508 11.77 -9.27 -6.55
CA ILE A 508 13.21 -9.52 -6.42
C ILE A 508 13.92 -9.63 -7.78
N ASP A 509 13.21 -9.98 -8.86
CA ASP A 509 13.78 -10.10 -10.21
C ASP A 509 13.74 -8.78 -10.98
N ASN A 510 12.94 -7.82 -10.51
CA ASN A 510 12.87 -6.48 -11.09
C ASN A 510 14.06 -5.60 -10.68
N ARG A 511 15.04 -5.50 -11.58
CA ARG A 511 16.34 -4.79 -11.44
C ARG A 511 16.24 -3.27 -11.26
N SER A 512 15.07 -2.67 -11.44
CA SER A 512 14.87 -1.21 -11.30
C SER A 512 14.55 -0.77 -9.88
N ALA A 513 14.24 -1.70 -8.98
CA ALA A 513 13.89 -1.41 -7.60
C ALA A 513 15.01 -1.87 -6.67
N LEU A 514 15.47 -0.97 -5.79
CA LEU A 514 16.27 -1.29 -4.59
C LEU A 514 15.72 -2.57 -3.92
N PRO A 515 16.54 -3.40 -3.25
CA PRO A 515 16.00 -4.52 -2.49
C PRO A 515 15.03 -3.97 -1.44
N HIS A 516 13.75 -4.31 -1.63
CA HIS A 516 12.67 -3.63 -0.93
C HIS A 516 12.49 -4.25 0.47
N PRO A 517 12.50 -3.46 1.57
CA PRO A 517 12.41 -4.00 2.93
C PRO A 517 11.20 -4.87 3.24
N ILE A 518 10.10 -4.71 2.48
CA ILE A 518 8.90 -5.53 2.61
C ILE A 518 9.18 -7.01 2.29
N LEU A 519 10.17 -7.30 1.42
CA LEU A 519 10.64 -8.65 1.10
C LEU A 519 11.45 -9.27 2.26
N TRP A 520 12.02 -8.45 3.15
CA TRP A 520 12.85 -8.92 4.26
C TRP A 520 12.05 -9.23 5.51
N TYR A 521 10.94 -8.52 5.72
CA TYR A 521 10.08 -8.67 6.89
C TYR A 521 8.62 -8.96 6.52
N PRO A 522 8.35 -9.94 5.64
CA PRO A 522 7.01 -10.25 5.15
C PRO A 522 6.05 -10.62 6.29
N HIS A 523 6.58 -11.32 7.30
CA HIS A 523 5.85 -11.82 8.46
C HIS A 523 5.19 -10.71 9.31
N ILE A 524 5.72 -9.47 9.27
CA ILE A 524 5.12 -8.34 10.00
C ILE A 524 3.76 -8.00 9.38
N LEU A 525 3.72 -7.93 8.04
CA LEU A 525 2.50 -7.62 7.30
C LEU A 525 1.51 -8.80 7.33
N GLU A 526 2.01 -10.04 7.25
CA GLU A 526 1.21 -11.26 7.40
C GLU A 526 0.53 -11.32 8.78
N ASN A 527 1.27 -11.04 9.87
CA ASN A 527 0.69 -11.05 11.22
C ASN A 527 -0.36 -9.97 11.45
N LEU A 528 -0.18 -8.78 10.90
CA LEU A 528 -1.14 -7.68 11.05
C LEU A 528 -2.42 -7.89 10.24
N SER A 529 -2.38 -8.73 9.20
CA SER A 529 -3.53 -9.06 8.36
C SER A 529 -4.24 -10.35 8.78
N ARG A 530 -3.78 -11.02 9.85
CA ARG A 530 -4.30 -12.33 10.25
C ARG A 530 -5.77 -12.28 10.67
N SER A 531 -6.47 -13.37 10.35
CA SER A 531 -7.87 -13.62 10.67
C SER A 531 -8.04 -14.07 12.14
N PRO A 532 -9.22 -13.84 12.76
CA PRO A 532 -9.49 -14.21 14.16
C PRO A 532 -9.81 -15.70 14.35
N HIS A 533 -9.49 -16.55 13.39
CA HIS A 533 -9.70 -17.99 13.47
C HIS A 533 -8.45 -18.73 12.97
N GLY A 534 -8.30 -20.00 13.36
CA GLY A 534 -7.16 -20.82 12.96
C GLY A 534 -7.11 -21.09 11.45
N SER A 535 -5.95 -21.55 10.97
CA SER A 535 -5.76 -21.99 9.59
C SER A 535 -6.70 -23.14 9.22
N CYS A 536 -7.12 -23.19 7.94
CA CYS A 536 -7.89 -24.30 7.40
C CYS A 536 -7.02 -25.56 7.31
N ILE A 537 -7.50 -26.67 7.88
CA ILE A 537 -6.79 -27.95 7.95
C ILE A 537 -7.43 -29.05 7.08
N GLY A 538 -8.67 -28.84 6.62
CA GLY A 538 -9.40 -29.80 5.81
C GLY A 538 -10.84 -29.38 5.57
N PHE A 539 -11.66 -30.30 5.09
CA PHE A 539 -13.07 -30.07 4.78
C PHE A 539 -13.92 -31.24 5.28
N ASP A 540 -15.08 -30.94 5.83
CA ASP A 540 -16.07 -31.95 6.24
C ASP A 540 -17.40 -31.73 5.51
N GLU A 541 -18.05 -32.83 5.17
CA GLU A 541 -19.37 -32.85 4.53
C GLU A 541 -20.42 -33.16 5.61
N ASP A 542 -21.48 -32.34 5.67
CA ASP A 542 -22.59 -32.58 6.59
C ASP A 542 -23.61 -33.58 6.03
N ASP A 543 -24.61 -33.94 6.85
CA ASP A 543 -25.65 -34.91 6.47
C ASP A 543 -26.51 -34.46 5.26
N GLU A 544 -26.45 -33.18 4.89
CA GLU A 544 -27.13 -32.61 3.72
C GLU A 544 -26.25 -32.58 2.46
N GLY A 545 -25.00 -33.06 2.55
CA GLY A 545 -24.02 -33.06 1.47
C GLY A 545 -23.31 -31.72 1.28
N ILE A 546 -23.39 -30.80 2.25
CA ILE A 546 -22.75 -29.49 2.19
C ILE A 546 -21.34 -29.60 2.75
N VAL A 547 -20.34 -29.26 1.93
CA VAL A 547 -18.94 -29.26 2.32
C VAL A 547 -18.58 -27.93 3.00
N ARG A 548 -17.99 -28.00 4.20
CA ARG A 548 -17.54 -26.84 4.99
C ARG A 548 -16.06 -26.96 5.37
N PRO A 549 -15.33 -25.83 5.42
CA PRO A 549 -13.95 -25.83 5.86
C PRO A 549 -13.84 -26.11 7.37
N VAL A 550 -12.83 -26.87 7.75
CA VAL A 550 -12.48 -27.18 9.14
C VAL A 550 -11.23 -26.38 9.51
N THR A 551 -11.29 -25.65 10.62
CA THR A 551 -10.18 -24.83 11.11
C THR A 551 -9.60 -25.38 12.41
N LYS A 552 -8.32 -25.06 12.67
CA LYS A 552 -7.65 -25.42 13.93
C LYS A 552 -8.39 -24.80 15.12
N VAL A 553 -8.89 -25.64 16.03
CA VAL A 553 -9.71 -25.24 17.19
C VAL A 553 -8.90 -24.57 18.30
N LYS A 554 -7.64 -24.97 18.49
CA LYS A 554 -6.78 -24.48 19.56
C LYS A 554 -5.85 -23.38 19.03
N ARG A 555 -6.10 -22.14 19.44
CA ARG A 555 -5.24 -20.99 19.19
C ARG A 555 -4.30 -20.76 20.36
N ASP A 556 -3.15 -20.15 20.09
CA ASP A 556 -2.21 -19.83 21.15
C ASP A 556 -2.81 -18.70 22.04
N PRO A 557 -2.77 -18.80 23.38
CA PRO A 557 -3.30 -17.75 24.26
C PRO A 557 -2.66 -16.36 24.02
N GLN A 558 -1.47 -16.31 23.44
CA GLN A 558 -0.82 -15.06 23.03
C GLN A 558 -1.44 -14.49 21.76
N GLU A 559 -1.84 -15.31 20.78
CA GLU A 559 -2.59 -14.84 19.61
C GLU A 559 -3.91 -14.17 20.03
N GLU A 560 -4.61 -14.73 21.02
CA GLU A 560 -5.85 -14.14 21.55
C GLU A 560 -5.64 -12.78 22.22
N ARG A 561 -4.47 -12.56 22.85
CA ARG A 561 -4.11 -11.25 23.43
C ARG A 561 -3.79 -10.24 22.33
N ASP A 562 -3.01 -10.67 21.34
CA ASP A 562 -2.57 -9.84 20.23
C ASP A 562 -3.74 -9.45 19.31
N ASP A 563 -4.80 -10.28 19.24
CA ASP A 563 -6.02 -10.03 18.46
C ASP A 563 -6.67 -8.68 18.78
N LEU A 564 -6.64 -8.24 20.05
CA LEU A 564 -7.23 -6.96 20.45
C LEU A 564 -6.48 -5.77 19.84
N LEU A 565 -5.15 -5.82 19.84
CA LEU A 565 -4.31 -4.78 19.24
C LEU A 565 -4.45 -4.80 17.71
N ILE A 566 -4.37 -5.99 17.10
CA ILE A 566 -4.52 -6.16 15.66
C ILE A 566 -5.90 -5.69 15.19
N SER A 567 -6.97 -6.01 15.92
CA SER A 567 -8.32 -5.56 15.59
C SER A 567 -8.45 -4.03 15.61
N LYS A 568 -7.81 -3.35 16.57
CA LYS A 568 -7.74 -1.87 16.58
C LYS A 568 -7.02 -1.33 15.35
N ILE A 569 -5.84 -1.87 15.04
CA ILE A 569 -5.03 -1.47 13.86
C ILE A 569 -5.83 -1.69 12.57
N GLN A 570 -6.45 -2.87 12.40
CA GLN A 570 -7.28 -3.20 11.24
C GLN A 570 -8.48 -2.25 11.11
N THR A 571 -9.14 -1.91 12.21
CA THR A 571 -10.25 -0.94 12.21
C THR A 571 -9.79 0.45 11.77
N SER A 572 -8.64 0.92 12.28
CA SER A 572 -8.06 2.20 11.85
C SER A 572 -7.65 2.18 10.37
N ILE A 573 -7.14 1.05 9.85
CA ILE A 573 -6.83 0.90 8.41
C ILE A 573 -8.11 0.99 7.56
N LEU A 574 -9.23 0.40 7.98
CA LEU A 574 -10.50 0.53 7.26
C LEU A 574 -10.98 1.99 7.22
N GLY A 575 -10.87 2.72 8.34
CA GLY A 575 -11.18 4.16 8.38
C GLY A 575 -10.24 5.02 7.51
N TYR A 576 -8.96 4.66 7.43
CA TYR A 576 -8.03 5.27 6.47
C TYR A 576 -8.43 4.97 5.02
N THR A 577 -8.77 3.71 4.72
CA THR A 577 -9.07 3.23 3.37
C THR A 577 -10.30 3.92 2.78
N ALA A 578 -11.33 4.16 3.59
CA ALA A 578 -12.50 4.89 3.15
C ALA A 578 -12.14 6.32 2.68
N ARG A 579 -11.35 7.04 3.49
CA ARG A 579 -10.88 8.40 3.15
C ARG A 579 -9.97 8.40 1.92
N TYR A 580 -9.08 7.41 1.83
CA TYR A 580 -8.20 7.21 0.67
C TYR A 580 -9.02 7.03 -0.61
N GLY A 581 -10.03 6.15 -0.60
CA GLY A 581 -10.93 5.91 -1.73
C GLY A 581 -11.67 7.16 -2.17
N ALA A 582 -12.24 7.91 -1.23
CA ALA A 582 -12.97 9.14 -1.51
C ALA A 582 -12.09 10.22 -2.18
N LEU A 583 -10.85 10.41 -1.70
CA LEU A 583 -9.89 11.34 -2.30
C LEU A 583 -9.39 10.85 -3.66
N CYS A 584 -8.97 9.59 -3.79
CA CYS A 584 -8.52 9.05 -5.07
C CYS A 584 -9.59 9.15 -6.14
N GLU A 585 -10.86 8.90 -5.80
CA GLU A 585 -11.98 9.08 -6.73
C GLU A 585 -12.14 10.54 -7.16
N ALA A 586 -12.16 11.47 -6.21
CA ALA A 586 -12.35 12.89 -6.51
C ALA A 586 -11.22 13.45 -7.40
N TYR A 587 -9.99 12.99 -7.19
CA TYR A 587 -8.82 13.45 -7.92
C TYR A 587 -8.44 12.56 -9.12
N GLY A 588 -9.19 11.49 -9.39
CA GLY A 588 -8.96 10.60 -10.53
C GLY A 588 -7.60 9.88 -10.50
N LEU A 589 -7.04 9.60 -9.32
CA LEU A 589 -5.73 8.98 -9.17
C LEU A 589 -5.82 7.45 -9.21
N SER A 590 -4.80 6.81 -9.79
CA SER A 590 -4.58 5.37 -9.79
C SER A 590 -3.80 4.90 -8.55
N ALA A 591 -3.75 3.60 -8.31
CA ALA A 591 -2.89 3.00 -7.30
C ALA A 591 -1.40 3.28 -7.59
N SER A 592 -1.01 3.34 -8.88
CA SER A 592 0.37 3.63 -9.28
C SER A 592 0.86 5.02 -8.88
N ALA A 593 -0.03 6.01 -8.76
CA ALA A 593 0.34 7.39 -8.39
C ALA A 593 0.97 7.50 -6.99
N PHE A 594 0.60 6.61 -6.06
CA PHE A 594 1.13 6.59 -4.69
C PHE A 594 2.24 5.56 -4.48
N ARG A 595 2.53 4.73 -5.47
CA ARG A 595 3.35 3.53 -5.31
C ARG A 595 4.74 3.86 -4.76
N GLU A 596 5.45 4.81 -5.38
CA GLU A 596 6.81 5.18 -4.95
C GLU A 596 6.84 5.81 -3.56
N LEU A 597 5.88 6.67 -3.24
CA LEU A 597 5.74 7.25 -1.90
C LEU A 597 5.56 6.15 -0.85
N ILE A 598 4.69 5.17 -1.11
CA ILE A 598 4.42 4.07 -0.17
C ILE A 598 5.64 3.17 0.00
N ILE A 599 6.40 2.89 -1.07
CA ILE A 599 7.66 2.16 -0.98
C ILE A 599 8.62 2.85 0.01
N GLN A 600 8.75 4.17 -0.07
CA GLN A 600 9.58 4.97 0.84
C GLN A 600 9.05 4.96 2.29
N LEU A 601 7.74 5.08 2.47
CA LEU A 601 7.10 5.01 3.80
C LEU A 601 7.33 3.64 4.44
N MET A 602 7.22 2.56 3.66
CA MET A 602 7.48 1.21 4.15
C MET A 602 8.96 0.98 4.45
N PHE A 603 9.87 1.64 3.72
CA PHE A 603 11.28 1.65 4.07
C PHE A 603 11.50 2.27 5.44
N LYS A 604 10.93 3.46 5.70
CA LYS A 604 10.99 4.11 7.02
C LYS A 604 10.39 3.22 8.09
N PHE A 605 9.20 2.66 7.88
CA PHE A 605 8.55 1.78 8.83
C PHE A 605 9.40 0.55 9.18
N LEU A 606 9.92 -0.18 8.19
CA LEU A 606 10.58 -1.47 8.40
C LEU A 606 12.06 -1.36 8.80
N VAL A 607 12.75 -0.34 8.32
CA VAL A 607 14.21 -0.19 8.53
C VAL A 607 14.50 0.82 9.63
N PHE A 608 13.72 1.90 9.74
CA PHE A 608 13.91 2.99 10.69
C PHE A 608 12.61 3.31 11.48
N PRO A 609 11.98 2.32 12.12
CA PRO A 609 10.73 2.58 12.83
C PRO A 609 10.94 3.63 13.93
N ASP A 610 9.99 4.56 14.06
CA ASP A 610 9.92 5.46 15.21
C ASP A 610 9.92 4.63 16.50
N LYS A 611 10.55 5.13 17.56
CA LYS A 611 10.73 4.37 18.81
C LYS A 611 9.42 3.81 19.39
N GLU A 612 8.35 4.59 19.33
CA GLU A 612 7.03 4.20 19.82
C GLU A 612 6.38 3.15 18.91
N VAL A 613 6.50 3.32 17.60
CA VAL A 613 6.05 2.35 16.58
C VAL A 613 6.78 1.02 16.75
N ALA A 614 8.11 1.06 16.88
CA ALA A 614 8.93 -0.13 17.12
C ALA A 614 8.47 -0.89 18.37
N ARG A 615 8.20 -0.19 19.47
CA ARG A 615 7.70 -0.78 20.72
C ARG A 615 6.31 -1.39 20.56
N LEU A 616 5.41 -0.70 19.85
CA LEU A 616 4.05 -1.15 19.61
C LEU A 616 4.03 -2.50 18.90
N TYR A 617 4.65 -2.60 17.72
CA TYR A 617 4.58 -3.81 16.89
C TYR A 617 5.46 -4.94 17.38
N SER A 618 6.52 -4.62 18.11
CA SER A 618 7.35 -5.65 18.75
C SER A 618 6.65 -6.38 19.89
N SER A 619 5.58 -5.81 20.45
CA SER A 619 4.77 -6.47 21.47
C SER A 619 3.90 -7.60 20.92
N VAL A 620 3.67 -7.62 19.59
CA VAL A 620 2.91 -8.66 18.90
C VAL A 620 3.81 -9.88 18.69
N SER A 621 3.37 -11.05 19.14
CA SER A 621 4.09 -12.31 18.95
C SER A 621 3.88 -12.87 17.56
N ASN A 622 4.88 -13.59 17.02
CA ASN A 622 4.76 -14.28 15.74
C ASN A 622 4.60 -15.78 15.98
N VAL A 623 3.35 -16.25 16.01
CA VAL A 623 3.08 -17.68 16.13
C VAL A 623 3.14 -18.28 14.74
N SER A 624 4.16 -19.10 14.52
CA SER A 624 4.43 -19.72 13.24
C SER A 624 3.68 -21.06 13.18
N ASP A 625 2.50 -21.09 12.55
CA ASP A 625 1.73 -22.33 12.37
C ASP A 625 2.37 -23.17 11.24
N PHE A 626 3.48 -23.85 11.53
CA PHE A 626 4.19 -24.72 10.59
C PHE A 626 4.01 -26.22 10.91
N GLY A 627 2.99 -26.60 11.67
CA GLY A 627 2.81 -27.98 12.13
C GLY A 627 3.78 -28.39 13.24
N SER A 628 4.72 -27.53 13.60
CA SER A 628 5.41 -27.50 14.88
C SER A 628 4.84 -26.34 15.71
N ASP A 629 4.65 -26.54 17.01
CA ASP A 629 4.21 -25.50 17.96
C ASP A 629 5.36 -24.50 18.28
N GLU A 630 6.18 -24.12 17.30
CA GLU A 630 7.27 -23.15 17.51
C GLU A 630 6.73 -21.72 17.48
N VAL A 631 6.63 -21.13 18.68
CA VAL A 631 6.35 -19.71 18.89
C VAL A 631 7.66 -18.92 18.79
N LEU A 632 7.84 -18.18 17.70
CA LEU A 632 8.96 -17.24 17.56
C LEU A 632 8.48 -15.84 17.96
N ARG A 633 8.94 -15.29 19.08
CA ARG A 633 8.56 -13.91 19.44
C ARG A 633 9.09 -12.93 18.40
N SER A 634 8.24 -12.03 17.88
CA SER A 634 8.64 -10.98 16.91
C SER A 634 9.81 -10.16 17.44
N ALA A 635 9.71 -9.81 18.73
CA ALA A 635 10.79 -9.34 19.56
C ALA A 635 10.43 -9.56 21.04
N ALA A 636 11.28 -10.22 21.82
CA ALA A 636 11.06 -10.35 23.27
C ALA A 636 11.42 -9.03 23.97
N ILE A 637 10.57 -7.99 23.85
CA ILE A 637 10.86 -6.64 24.37
C ILE A 637 10.57 -6.46 25.87
N ASP A 638 9.80 -7.34 26.50
CA ASP A 638 9.39 -7.21 27.91
C ASP A 638 10.55 -7.12 28.93
N GLY A 639 11.80 -7.32 28.49
CA GLY A 639 13.00 -7.14 29.31
C GLY A 639 14.01 -6.08 28.82
N VAL A 640 13.75 -5.31 27.76
CA VAL A 640 14.80 -4.52 27.06
C VAL A 640 14.88 -3.04 27.48
N VAL A 641 13.95 -2.57 28.31
CA VAL A 641 14.02 -1.19 28.84
C VAL A 641 15.02 -1.14 30.00
N GLY A 642 16.20 -0.55 29.75
CA GLY A 642 17.25 -0.34 30.77
C GLY A 642 18.38 -1.37 30.77
N VAL A 643 18.55 -2.13 29.68
CA VAL A 643 19.65 -3.10 29.51
C VAL A 643 20.78 -2.47 28.71
N ASP A 644 21.99 -3.00 28.84
CA ASP A 644 23.17 -2.51 28.10
C ASP A 644 23.10 -2.78 26.58
N ASP A 645 23.92 -2.06 25.82
CA ASP A 645 23.96 -2.12 24.35
C ASP A 645 24.30 -3.53 23.84
N ASP A 646 25.13 -4.29 24.57
CA ASP A 646 25.53 -5.66 24.22
C ASP A 646 24.35 -6.65 24.31
N ALA A 647 23.50 -6.50 25.33
CA ALA A 647 22.28 -7.28 25.47
C ALA A 647 21.26 -6.92 24.37
N VAL A 648 21.14 -5.64 23.99
CA VAL A 648 20.29 -5.21 22.87
C VAL A 648 20.78 -5.88 21.57
N GLU A 649 22.08 -5.88 21.31
CA GLU A 649 22.68 -6.55 20.15
C GLU A 649 22.39 -8.06 20.11
N HIS A 650 22.50 -8.73 21.26
CA HIS A 650 22.21 -10.16 21.40
C HIS A 650 20.73 -10.49 21.11
N ILE A 651 19.81 -9.71 21.67
CA ILE A 651 18.36 -9.91 21.49
C ILE A 651 17.98 -9.62 20.04
N ALA A 652 18.45 -8.51 19.48
CA ALA A 652 18.19 -8.15 18.10
C ALA A 652 18.81 -9.17 17.10
N GLY A 653 19.90 -9.86 17.46
CA GLY A 653 20.48 -10.93 16.64
C GLY A 653 19.60 -12.18 16.51
N ARG A 654 18.62 -12.35 17.40
CA ARG A 654 17.67 -13.49 17.43
C ARG A 654 16.23 -13.09 17.12
N ALA A 655 15.94 -11.80 17.02
CA ALA A 655 14.61 -11.29 16.72
C ALA A 655 14.26 -11.44 15.24
N LEU A 656 12.97 -11.62 14.95
CA LEU A 656 12.46 -11.62 13.58
C LEU A 656 12.52 -10.22 12.96
N TRP A 657 12.45 -9.18 13.80
CA TRP A 657 12.63 -7.79 13.40
C TRP A 657 13.73 -7.08 14.22
N PRO A 658 15.02 -7.30 13.89
CA PRO A 658 16.15 -6.73 14.61
C PRO A 658 16.12 -5.20 14.72
N GLN A 659 15.67 -4.52 13.66
CA GLN A 659 15.63 -3.06 13.57
C GLN A 659 14.67 -2.46 14.58
N ALA A 660 13.49 -3.07 14.79
CA ALA A 660 12.55 -2.60 15.80
C ALA A 660 13.10 -2.79 17.22
N VAL A 661 13.78 -3.90 17.52
CA VAL A 661 14.43 -4.09 18.83
C VAL A 661 15.44 -2.99 19.11
N THR A 662 16.31 -2.69 18.14
CA THR A 662 17.30 -1.64 18.26
C THR A 662 16.66 -0.26 18.35
N ALA A 663 15.65 0.04 17.54
CA ALA A 663 14.95 1.32 17.56
C ALA A 663 14.18 1.55 18.87
N ALA A 664 13.48 0.53 19.37
CA ALA A 664 12.72 0.58 20.62
C ALA A 664 13.60 0.87 21.85
N SER A 665 14.86 0.43 21.79
CA SER A 665 15.83 0.48 22.90
C SER A 665 16.77 1.68 22.78
N LEU A 666 17.47 1.79 21.64
CA LEU A 666 18.57 2.73 21.38
C LEU A 666 18.19 3.88 20.43
N GLY A 667 16.98 3.84 19.83
CA GLY A 667 16.48 4.86 18.91
C GLY A 667 16.82 4.62 17.44
N ALA A 668 16.26 5.45 16.56
CA ALA A 668 16.30 5.27 15.11
C ALA A 668 17.73 5.27 14.53
N SER A 669 18.62 6.14 15.01
CA SER A 669 20.00 6.23 14.52
C SER A 669 20.83 4.96 14.81
N ALA A 670 20.54 4.26 15.91
CA ALA A 670 21.17 2.98 16.21
C ALA A 670 20.63 1.86 15.29
N ALA A 671 19.31 1.86 15.02
CA ALA A 671 18.71 0.94 14.07
C ALA A 671 19.29 1.12 12.66
N LEU A 672 19.58 2.36 12.25
CA LEU A 672 20.27 2.67 11.00
C LEU A 672 21.68 2.06 10.93
N LYS A 673 22.51 2.28 11.95
CA LYS A 673 23.85 1.68 12.01
C LYS A 673 23.78 0.15 11.91
N ARG A 674 22.79 -0.47 12.56
CA ARG A 674 22.54 -1.91 12.44
C ARG A 674 22.12 -2.32 11.03
N ALA A 675 21.18 -1.60 10.41
CA ALA A 675 20.74 -1.86 9.05
C ALA A 675 21.92 -1.81 8.08
N MET A 676 22.76 -0.76 8.13
CA MET A 676 23.98 -0.68 7.32
C MET A 676 24.94 -1.87 7.55
N THR A 677 25.00 -2.38 8.79
CA THR A 677 25.85 -3.52 9.15
C THR A 677 25.28 -4.85 8.64
N ILE A 678 23.96 -5.06 8.76
CA ILE A 678 23.26 -6.25 8.27
C ILE A 678 23.24 -6.28 6.74
N GLU A 679 22.98 -5.15 6.09
CA GLU A 679 23.01 -5.02 4.63
C GLU A 679 24.39 -5.36 4.07
N ARG A 680 25.48 -4.93 4.73
CA ARG A 680 26.85 -5.37 4.38
C ARG A 680 27.07 -6.90 4.42
N HIS A 681 26.22 -7.65 5.11
CA HIS A 681 26.30 -9.11 5.24
C HIS A 681 25.25 -9.86 4.41
N ARG A 682 24.11 -9.22 4.12
CA ARG A 682 23.04 -9.76 3.23
C ARG A 682 23.33 -9.53 1.76
N TRP A 683 24.17 -8.54 1.45
CA TRP A 683 24.79 -8.38 0.15
C TRP A 683 25.82 -9.50 -0.09
N PRO A 684 25.82 -10.19 -1.25
CA PRO A 684 26.89 -11.12 -1.56
C PRO A 684 28.24 -10.37 -1.50
N LYS A 685 29.19 -10.91 -0.72
CA LYS A 685 30.56 -10.36 -0.62
C LYS A 685 31.37 -10.85 -1.83
N PRO A 686 32.12 -9.99 -2.53
CA PRO A 686 32.90 -10.40 -3.71
C PRO A 686 33.97 -11.46 -3.39
N ASP A 687 34.53 -11.45 -2.18
CA ASP A 687 35.82 -12.11 -1.90
C ASP A 687 35.73 -13.39 -1.05
N ARG A 688 34.61 -14.11 -1.06
CA ARG A 688 34.57 -15.46 -0.48
C ARG A 688 34.29 -16.48 -1.57
N PRO A 689 35.31 -17.17 -2.12
CA PRO A 689 35.04 -18.41 -2.83
C PRO A 689 34.26 -19.33 -1.89
N PHE A 690 33.20 -19.96 -2.39
CA PHE A 690 32.52 -21.05 -1.70
C PHE A 690 33.57 -22.06 -1.25
N ALA A 691 33.94 -22.01 0.03
CA ALA A 691 34.84 -22.99 0.62
C ALA A 691 34.11 -24.34 0.57
N SER A 692 34.71 -25.25 -0.18
CA SER A 692 34.38 -26.66 -0.23
C SER A 692 34.14 -27.23 1.17
N GLY A 693 32.88 -27.50 1.51
CA GLY A 693 32.52 -28.47 2.53
C GLY A 693 32.79 -29.89 2.03
N MET A 694 34.05 -30.21 1.73
CA MET A 694 34.53 -31.55 1.36
C MET A 694 36.03 -31.68 1.65
N THR A 695 36.44 -31.47 2.90
CA THR A 695 37.79 -31.83 3.37
C THR A 695 37.76 -32.31 4.82
N GLN A 696 37.04 -33.41 5.04
CA GLN A 696 37.41 -34.38 6.08
C GLN A 696 37.36 -35.77 5.46
N PHE A 697 38.28 -36.10 4.55
CA PHE A 697 38.67 -37.49 4.32
C PHE A 697 40.09 -37.55 3.72
N ASN A 698 40.92 -38.34 4.39
CA ASN A 698 42.16 -38.98 3.96
C ASN A 698 43.45 -38.15 3.94
N SER A 699 44.11 -38.21 5.09
CA SER A 699 45.54 -38.52 5.19
C SER A 699 45.87 -39.85 4.49
N MET A 700 46.56 -39.81 3.35
CA MET A 700 47.63 -40.74 2.95
C MET A 700 48.29 -40.23 1.65
N PRO A 701 49.61 -40.39 1.46
CA PRO A 701 50.32 -39.85 0.32
C PRO A 701 50.27 -40.84 -0.86
N PHE A 702 49.84 -40.39 -2.04
CA PHE A 702 50.11 -41.10 -3.29
C PHE A 702 50.56 -40.11 -4.36
N GLU A 703 51.68 -40.49 -4.99
CA GLU A 703 52.46 -39.72 -5.93
C GLU A 703 51.67 -39.38 -7.20
N ALA A 704 51.92 -38.16 -7.68
CA ALA A 704 51.39 -37.63 -8.92
C ALA A 704 52.02 -38.38 -10.10
N ASP A 705 51.22 -39.16 -10.82
CA ASP A 705 51.18 -39.14 -12.28
C ASP A 705 50.07 -40.06 -12.80
N GLN A 706 49.35 -39.55 -13.80
CA GLN A 706 48.22 -40.18 -14.52
C GLN A 706 46.84 -40.07 -13.85
N ILE A 707 46.09 -39.02 -14.22
CA ILE A 707 44.69 -39.05 -14.66
C ILE A 707 44.35 -37.64 -15.21
N LYS A 708 44.20 -37.51 -16.54
CA LYS A 708 43.57 -36.33 -17.17
C LYS A 708 42.06 -36.59 -17.23
N ILE A 709 41.29 -36.03 -16.30
CA ILE A 709 39.84 -35.87 -16.47
C ILE A 709 39.61 -34.49 -17.09
N SER A 710 38.98 -34.46 -18.26
CA SER A 710 38.59 -33.25 -18.96
C SER A 710 37.53 -32.50 -18.14
N LYS A 711 37.85 -31.26 -17.73
CA LYS A 711 36.86 -30.31 -17.22
C LYS A 711 36.04 -29.78 -18.39
N SER A 712 34.73 -29.95 -18.35
CA SER A 712 33.78 -29.35 -19.29
C SER A 712 33.80 -27.80 -19.17
N PRO A 713 33.82 -27.02 -20.28
CA PRO A 713 33.88 -25.56 -20.25
C PRO A 713 32.63 -24.87 -19.69
N MET A 714 31.48 -25.55 -19.62
CA MET A 714 30.21 -24.96 -19.21
C MET A 714 30.15 -24.55 -17.73
N LYS A 715 30.94 -25.18 -16.84
CA LYS A 715 30.93 -24.85 -15.41
C LYS A 715 31.77 -23.62 -15.05
N THR A 716 32.71 -23.21 -15.90
CA THR A 716 33.60 -22.07 -15.64
C THR A 716 32.98 -20.74 -16.08
N ALA A 717 32.16 -20.73 -17.14
CA ALA A 717 31.49 -19.52 -17.65
C ALA A 717 30.42 -18.99 -16.69
N ALA A 718 29.63 -19.89 -16.06
CA ALA A 718 28.62 -19.50 -15.06
C ALA A 718 29.25 -18.96 -13.76
N TYR A 719 30.47 -19.37 -13.43
CA TYR A 719 31.17 -18.97 -12.21
C TYR A 719 31.84 -17.59 -12.35
N VAL A 720 32.40 -17.28 -13.54
CA VAL A 720 33.01 -15.98 -13.85
C VAL A 720 31.96 -14.88 -14.05
N GLN A 721 30.77 -15.21 -14.60
CA GLN A 721 29.63 -14.29 -14.61
C GLN A 721 29.11 -13.95 -13.20
N TYR A 722 29.22 -14.87 -12.24
CA TYR A 722 28.77 -14.67 -10.87
C TYR A 722 29.70 -13.74 -10.07
N GLU A 723 31.02 -13.85 -10.19
CA GLU A 723 31.95 -12.94 -9.47
C GLU A 723 31.95 -11.51 -10.03
N GLY A 724 31.86 -11.35 -11.36
CA GLY A 724 31.65 -10.01 -11.96
C GLY A 724 30.31 -9.38 -11.56
N TRP A 725 29.28 -10.21 -11.38
CA TRP A 725 27.95 -9.79 -10.90
C TRP A 725 27.99 -9.30 -9.45
N VAL A 726 28.68 -10.01 -8.54
CA VAL A 726 28.83 -9.60 -7.13
C VAL A 726 29.61 -8.29 -6.97
N SER A 727 30.64 -8.05 -7.78
CA SER A 727 31.43 -6.81 -7.73
C SER A 727 30.64 -5.58 -8.21
N SER A 728 29.83 -5.71 -9.27
CA SER A 728 28.97 -4.62 -9.77
C SER A 728 27.80 -4.27 -8.83
N ILE A 729 27.38 -5.26 -8.03
CA ILE A 729 26.39 -5.15 -6.99
C ILE A 729 26.96 -4.38 -5.79
N TRP A 730 28.25 -4.58 -5.48
CA TRP A 730 28.97 -3.87 -4.41
C TRP A 730 29.24 -2.38 -4.72
N GLU A 731 29.63 -2.05 -5.95
CA GLU A 731 29.84 -0.66 -6.39
C GLU A 731 28.52 0.15 -6.37
N ARG A 732 27.40 -0.46 -6.78
CA ARG A 732 26.06 0.15 -6.66
C ARG A 732 25.61 0.28 -5.21
N ALA A 733 25.99 -0.63 -4.32
CA ALA A 733 25.69 -0.51 -2.89
C ALA A 733 26.40 0.69 -2.24
N GLN A 734 27.59 1.06 -2.70
CA GLN A 734 28.27 2.29 -2.26
C GLN A 734 27.60 3.55 -2.78
N ALA A 735 27.18 3.57 -4.06
CA ALA A 735 26.37 4.66 -4.60
C ALA A 735 25.02 4.80 -3.86
N ASN A 736 24.40 3.67 -3.50
CA ASN A 736 23.13 3.65 -2.77
C ASN A 736 23.29 4.10 -1.31
N ALA A 737 24.42 3.84 -0.64
CA ALA A 737 24.68 4.40 0.69
C ALA A 737 24.71 5.94 0.67
N ILE A 738 25.15 6.55 -0.44
CA ILE A 738 25.08 8.00 -0.67
C ILE A 738 23.63 8.46 -0.92
N VAL A 739 22.84 7.68 -1.68
CA VAL A 739 21.40 7.93 -1.86
C VAL A 739 20.63 7.81 -0.55
N TYR A 740 20.98 6.87 0.33
CA TYR A 740 20.33 6.72 1.64
C TYR A 740 20.67 7.86 2.60
N SER A 741 21.90 8.39 2.58
CA SER A 741 22.24 9.64 3.28
C SER A 741 21.49 10.85 2.70
N ALA A 742 21.26 10.88 1.38
CA ALA A 742 20.45 11.92 0.73
C ALA A 742 18.94 11.76 0.99
N MET A 743 18.44 10.54 1.18
CA MET A 743 17.06 10.26 1.58
C MET A 743 16.80 10.60 3.05
N GLU A 744 17.77 10.37 3.93
CA GLU A 744 17.77 10.85 5.33
C GLU A 744 17.67 12.39 5.34
N PHE A 745 18.43 13.07 4.48
CA PHE A 745 18.35 14.52 4.29
C PHE A 745 17.01 14.99 3.68
N ARG A 746 16.43 14.28 2.70
CA ARG A 746 15.09 14.58 2.14
C ARG A 746 13.98 14.43 3.18
N LEU A 747 14.07 13.43 4.06
CA LEU A 747 13.06 13.18 5.10
C LEU A 747 13.19 14.15 6.28
N GLU A 748 14.41 14.57 6.64
CA GLU A 748 14.63 15.66 7.60
C GLU A 748 14.21 17.02 7.02
N ALA A 749 14.49 17.29 5.74
CA ALA A 749 14.06 18.50 5.05
C ALA A 749 12.53 18.61 4.87
N ALA A 750 11.83 17.47 4.75
CA ALA A 750 10.37 17.43 4.70
C ALA A 750 9.69 17.74 6.06
N ASP A 751 10.42 17.61 7.16
CA ASP A 751 9.96 17.92 8.53
C ASP A 751 10.53 19.25 9.07
N LEU A 752 11.35 19.98 8.29
CA LEU A 752 11.95 21.26 8.68
C LEU A 752 11.15 22.47 8.15
N PRO A 753 10.85 23.48 8.99
CA PRO A 753 10.31 24.74 8.53
C PRO A 753 11.27 25.41 7.53
N THR A 754 10.74 25.81 6.36
CA THR A 754 11.43 26.46 5.22
C THR A 754 12.37 27.65 5.54
N HIS A 755 12.43 28.13 6.78
CA HIS A 755 13.16 29.32 7.20
C HIS A 755 14.60 29.04 7.70
N PHE A 756 15.05 27.78 7.69
CA PHE A 756 16.32 27.35 8.29
C PHE A 756 17.45 27.03 7.28
N LEU A 757 17.21 27.16 5.98
CA LEU A 757 18.22 26.89 4.95
C LEU A 757 18.76 28.19 4.36
N THR A 758 20.08 28.30 4.24
CA THR A 758 20.74 29.40 3.55
C THR A 758 20.65 29.24 2.03
N GLU A 759 20.74 30.34 1.29
CA GLU A 759 20.65 30.36 -0.19
C GLU A 759 21.72 29.48 -0.87
N ALA A 760 22.86 29.27 -0.21
CA ALA A 760 23.93 28.39 -0.65
C ALA A 760 23.57 26.91 -0.47
N GLU A 761 22.97 26.54 0.66
CA GLU A 761 22.50 25.16 0.93
C GLU A 761 21.35 24.79 -0.02
N PHE A 762 20.49 25.75 -0.38
CA PHE A 762 19.43 25.53 -1.37
C PHE A 762 19.96 25.30 -2.79
N SER A 763 21.00 26.03 -3.22
CA SER A 763 21.65 25.81 -4.52
C SER A 763 22.38 24.48 -4.59
N GLU A 764 23.00 24.05 -3.49
CA GLU A 764 23.70 22.76 -3.41
C GLU A 764 22.71 21.57 -3.47
N ILE A 765 21.54 21.71 -2.84
CA ILE A 765 20.43 20.76 -2.94
C ILE A 765 19.88 20.67 -4.38
N GLN A 766 19.68 21.81 -5.05
CA GLN A 766 19.22 21.82 -6.45
C GLN A 766 20.22 21.24 -7.44
N GLU A 767 21.53 21.39 -7.18
CA GLU A 767 22.59 20.80 -8.00
C GLU A 767 22.62 19.27 -7.83
N ILE A 768 22.49 18.77 -6.59
CA ILE A 768 22.40 17.33 -6.31
C ILE A 768 21.11 16.72 -6.93
N ASP A 769 19.98 17.43 -6.86
CA ASP A 769 18.71 16.99 -7.43
C ASP A 769 18.76 16.96 -8.98
N ARG A 770 19.44 17.93 -9.60
CA ARG A 770 19.69 17.97 -11.05
C ARG A 770 20.62 16.83 -11.51
N GLN A 771 21.60 16.46 -10.70
CA GLN A 771 22.54 15.36 -11.00
C GLN A 771 21.89 13.97 -10.84
N ILE A 772 20.97 13.81 -9.89
CA ILE A 772 20.20 12.57 -9.71
C ILE A 772 19.14 12.40 -10.81
N CYS A 773 18.41 13.47 -11.17
CA CYS A 773 17.38 13.44 -12.20
C CYS A 773 17.93 13.33 -13.64
N SER A 774 19.20 13.68 -13.86
CA SER A 774 19.85 13.61 -15.19
C SER A 774 20.47 12.24 -15.52
N GLY A 775 20.39 11.26 -14.62
CA GLY A 775 20.87 9.90 -14.89
C GLY A 775 22.39 9.76 -15.07
N GLN A 776 23.19 10.79 -14.73
CA GLN A 776 24.65 10.83 -14.97
C GLN A 776 25.48 9.79 -14.19
N PHE A 777 24.86 8.92 -13.39
CA PHE A 777 25.49 7.74 -12.77
C PHE A 777 25.31 6.42 -13.54
N PHE A 778 24.56 6.43 -14.64
CA PHE A 778 24.35 5.26 -15.49
C PHE A 778 24.99 5.49 -16.86
N ASP A 779 26.27 5.16 -16.96
CA ASP A 779 26.91 5.00 -18.26
C ASP A 779 26.46 3.65 -18.85
N GLU A 780 25.48 3.68 -19.76
CA GLU A 780 25.01 2.50 -20.50
C GLU A 780 26.01 2.16 -21.62
N THR A 781 27.14 1.55 -21.27
CA THR A 781 28.02 0.93 -22.26
C THR A 781 27.92 -0.61 -22.22
N PRO A 782 27.50 -1.29 -23.30
CA PRO A 782 27.66 -2.74 -23.41
C PRO A 782 29.13 -3.08 -23.67
N LEU A 783 29.74 -3.94 -22.84
CA LEU A 783 31.05 -4.54 -23.12
C LEU A 783 30.92 -5.73 -24.11
N PRO A 784 31.93 -5.96 -24.98
CA PRO A 784 31.82 -6.77 -26.21
C PRO A 784 31.93 -8.29 -25.97
N LEU A 785 31.19 -9.08 -26.75
CA LEU A 785 31.37 -10.53 -26.86
C LEU A 785 32.43 -10.86 -27.93
N ILE A 786 33.49 -11.52 -27.49
CA ILE A 786 34.63 -12.01 -28.29
C ILE A 786 34.19 -13.13 -29.23
N ALA A 787 34.62 -13.04 -30.50
CA ALA A 787 34.52 -14.09 -31.50
C ALA A 787 35.91 -14.73 -31.81
N ASP A 788 35.85 -16.00 -32.23
CA ASP A 788 36.82 -16.83 -32.96
C ASP A 788 38.08 -17.42 -32.28
N HIS A 789 38.13 -18.77 -32.27
CA HIS A 789 39.36 -19.56 -32.39
C HIS A 789 39.19 -20.72 -33.39
N ALA A 790 40.07 -20.74 -34.39
CA ALA A 790 40.17 -21.70 -35.48
C ALA A 790 40.87 -23.03 -35.08
N ALA A 791 40.59 -24.07 -35.85
CA ALA A 791 41.17 -25.42 -35.75
C ALA A 791 42.63 -25.53 -36.25
N PRO A 792 43.39 -26.57 -35.81
CA PRO A 792 44.51 -27.08 -36.59
C PRO A 792 44.39 -28.57 -36.97
N ASP A 793 44.79 -28.86 -38.20
CA ASP A 793 44.79 -30.15 -38.89
C ASP A 793 45.93 -31.12 -38.50
N THR A 794 45.57 -32.42 -38.51
CA THR A 794 46.32 -33.64 -38.86
C THR A 794 47.69 -34.00 -38.23
N LEU A 795 47.79 -35.25 -37.75
CA LEU A 795 48.89 -36.16 -38.08
C LEU A 795 48.52 -37.64 -37.82
N LYS A 796 48.66 -38.48 -38.86
CA LYS A 796 48.41 -39.93 -38.90
C LYS A 796 49.66 -40.71 -38.47
N VAL A 797 49.49 -41.78 -37.68
CA VAL A 797 50.47 -42.88 -37.55
C VAL A 797 49.73 -44.21 -37.37
N GLU A 798 50.00 -45.21 -38.24
CA GLU A 798 49.50 -46.59 -38.13
C GLU A 798 50.45 -47.49 -37.30
N PRO A 799 49.95 -48.45 -36.51
CA PRO A 799 50.78 -49.46 -35.86
C PRO A 799 50.66 -50.89 -36.46
N PRO A 800 51.66 -51.78 -36.22
CA PRO A 800 51.95 -52.93 -37.08
C PRO A 800 51.19 -54.23 -36.76
N ALA A 801 51.23 -55.15 -37.74
CA ALA A 801 50.42 -56.36 -37.98
C ALA A 801 50.29 -57.45 -36.89
N LYS A 802 50.71 -57.27 -35.64
CA LYS A 802 50.53 -58.29 -34.57
C LYS A 802 49.23 -58.16 -33.75
N HIS A 803 48.44 -57.10 -33.94
CA HIS A 803 47.16 -56.87 -33.23
C HIS A 803 45.90 -57.42 -33.93
N LYS A 804 46.00 -57.95 -35.17
CA LYS A 804 44.82 -58.33 -35.96
C LYS A 804 44.05 -59.57 -35.46
N ARG A 805 44.67 -60.45 -34.67
CA ARG A 805 44.00 -61.68 -34.17
C ARG A 805 43.24 -61.50 -32.84
N PHE A 806 43.61 -60.52 -32.02
CA PHE A 806 42.92 -60.22 -30.76
C PHE A 806 41.66 -59.35 -30.99
N ILE A 807 41.70 -58.48 -32.00
CA ILE A 807 40.57 -57.62 -32.40
C ILE A 807 39.41 -58.44 -33.01
N ALA A 808 39.70 -59.53 -33.72
CA ALA A 808 38.66 -60.36 -34.35
C ALA A 808 37.73 -61.07 -33.34
N ALA A 809 38.23 -61.41 -32.14
CA ALA A 809 37.44 -62.04 -31.09
C ALA A 809 36.57 -61.02 -30.32
N LEU A 810 37.06 -59.79 -30.14
CA LEU A 810 36.32 -58.69 -29.51
C LEU A 810 35.20 -58.13 -30.42
N SER A 811 35.41 -58.09 -31.74
CA SER A 811 34.39 -57.63 -32.69
C SER A 811 33.15 -58.53 -32.75
N ALA A 812 33.29 -59.83 -32.48
CA ALA A 812 32.14 -60.75 -32.44
C ALA A 812 31.25 -60.53 -31.22
N LEU A 813 31.83 -60.15 -30.07
CA LEU A 813 31.09 -59.87 -28.83
C LEU A 813 30.40 -58.49 -28.86
N ILE A 814 31.04 -57.49 -29.50
CA ILE A 814 30.50 -56.14 -29.69
C ILE A 814 29.34 -56.14 -30.70
N GLY A 815 29.33 -57.07 -31.67
CA GLY A 815 28.25 -57.20 -32.66
C GLY A 815 26.88 -57.53 -32.07
N MET A 816 26.81 -58.22 -30.92
CA MET A 816 25.55 -58.58 -30.27
C MET A 816 24.98 -57.45 -29.38
N GLN A 817 25.82 -56.57 -28.83
CA GLN A 817 25.35 -55.39 -28.06
C GLN A 817 24.92 -54.20 -28.93
N ASN A 818 25.40 -54.12 -30.17
CA ASN A 818 25.14 -52.97 -31.04
C ASN A 818 23.73 -52.92 -31.68
N GLN A 819 22.96 -54.02 -31.70
CA GLN A 819 21.59 -54.00 -32.25
C GLN A 819 20.57 -53.31 -31.32
N GLN A 820 20.78 -53.27 -30.00
CA GLN A 820 19.91 -52.52 -29.07
C GLN A 820 20.32 -51.05 -28.88
N GLY A 821 21.59 -50.70 -29.17
CA GLY A 821 22.10 -49.33 -29.09
C GLY A 821 21.73 -48.45 -30.30
N SER A 822 21.65 -49.03 -31.49
CA SER A 822 21.39 -48.29 -32.74
C SER A 822 20.02 -47.61 -32.77
N ALA A 823 18.96 -48.27 -32.28
CA ALA A 823 17.61 -47.68 -32.24
C ALA A 823 17.47 -46.52 -31.23
N LYS A 824 18.19 -46.57 -30.10
CA LYS A 824 18.20 -45.49 -29.10
C LYS A 824 19.05 -44.29 -29.54
N LEU A 825 20.12 -44.54 -30.29
CA LEU A 825 20.96 -43.49 -30.86
C LEU A 825 20.23 -42.75 -31.98
N GLU A 826 19.54 -43.47 -32.88
CA GLU A 826 18.73 -42.84 -33.93
C GLU A 826 17.59 -41.98 -33.37
N ALA A 827 16.92 -42.43 -32.30
CA ALA A 827 15.88 -41.65 -31.62
C ALA A 827 16.43 -40.39 -30.92
N ALA A 828 17.61 -40.49 -30.29
CA ALA A 828 18.27 -39.34 -29.65
C ALA A 828 18.80 -38.33 -30.68
N GLU A 829 19.31 -38.80 -31.83
CA GLU A 829 19.72 -37.95 -32.94
C GLU A 829 18.54 -37.26 -33.62
N GLN A 830 17.40 -37.94 -33.76
CA GLN A 830 16.16 -37.35 -34.24
C GLN A 830 15.70 -36.19 -33.33
N LEU A 831 15.66 -36.44 -32.01
CA LEU A 831 15.27 -35.44 -31.02
C LEU A 831 16.24 -34.24 -30.98
N ASN A 832 17.54 -34.47 -31.14
CA ASN A 832 18.52 -33.38 -31.22
C ASN A 832 18.39 -32.57 -32.51
N ARG A 833 18.07 -33.19 -33.64
CA ARG A 833 17.79 -32.48 -34.90
C ARG A 833 16.56 -31.57 -34.77
N GLU A 834 15.50 -32.05 -34.11
CA GLU A 834 14.29 -31.27 -33.82
C GLU A 834 14.57 -30.11 -32.85
N ARG A 835 15.34 -30.34 -31.79
CA ARG A 835 15.77 -29.27 -30.86
C ARG A 835 16.62 -28.21 -31.55
N LEU A 836 17.55 -28.60 -32.42
CA LEU A 836 18.38 -27.67 -33.20
C LEU A 836 17.57 -26.90 -34.26
N ALA A 837 16.48 -27.47 -34.78
CA ALA A 837 15.56 -26.76 -35.65
C ALA A 837 14.72 -25.73 -34.86
N ALA A 838 14.24 -26.10 -33.66
CA ALA A 838 13.52 -25.19 -32.77
C ALA A 838 14.38 -24.03 -32.28
N ILE A 839 15.64 -24.28 -31.94
CA ILE A 839 16.60 -23.23 -31.54
C ILE A 839 16.82 -22.25 -32.70
N ARG A 840 17.01 -22.74 -33.93
CA ARG A 840 17.15 -21.87 -35.11
C ARG A 840 15.89 -21.07 -35.43
N SER A 841 14.70 -21.64 -35.20
CA SER A 841 13.45 -20.89 -35.30
C SER A 841 13.37 -19.77 -34.25
N MET A 842 13.83 -20.04 -33.03
CA MET A 842 13.82 -19.06 -31.94
C MET A 842 14.87 -17.97 -32.16
N GLU A 843 16.03 -18.29 -32.73
CA GLU A 843 17.05 -17.32 -33.14
C GLU A 843 16.51 -16.37 -34.24
N ASN A 844 15.72 -16.87 -35.19
CA ASN A 844 15.10 -16.04 -36.21
C ASN A 844 14.02 -15.12 -35.62
N LEU A 845 13.18 -15.62 -34.69
CA LEU A 845 12.19 -14.79 -33.99
C LEU A 845 12.84 -13.70 -33.12
N ILE A 846 14.00 -14.00 -32.51
CA ILE A 846 14.76 -13.00 -31.75
C ILE A 846 15.31 -11.93 -32.69
N LYS A 847 15.84 -12.30 -33.86
CA LYS A 847 16.29 -11.32 -34.87
C LYS A 847 15.15 -10.43 -35.38
N GLU A 848 13.97 -10.99 -35.60
CA GLU A 848 12.79 -10.21 -36.00
C GLU A 848 12.33 -9.26 -34.87
N ARG A 849 12.36 -9.72 -33.61
CA ARG A 849 12.05 -8.89 -32.44
C ARG A 849 13.07 -7.75 -32.28
N ASP A 850 14.35 -8.03 -32.42
CA ASP A 850 15.40 -7.04 -32.24
C ASP A 850 15.35 -5.98 -33.36
N ALA A 851 15.04 -6.38 -34.61
CA ALA A 851 14.77 -5.42 -35.69
C ALA A 851 13.52 -4.57 -35.44
N ALA A 852 12.48 -5.13 -34.81
CA ALA A 852 11.29 -4.37 -34.42
C ALA A 852 11.57 -3.37 -33.28
N ILE A 853 12.42 -3.76 -32.32
CA ILE A 853 12.88 -2.87 -31.24
C ILE A 853 13.68 -1.71 -31.82
N GLU A 854 14.61 -1.98 -32.73
CA GLU A 854 15.42 -0.93 -33.39
C GLU A 854 14.55 0.06 -34.17
N ALA A 855 13.51 -0.43 -34.87
CA ALA A 855 12.54 0.43 -35.55
C ALA A 855 11.71 1.27 -34.56
N MET A 856 11.36 0.71 -33.40
CA MET A 856 10.60 1.42 -32.36
C MET A 856 11.45 2.48 -31.65
N THR A 857 12.73 2.20 -31.37
CA THR A 857 13.69 3.17 -30.85
C THR A 857 13.83 4.37 -31.77
N LYS A 858 13.96 4.15 -33.08
CA LYS A 858 14.03 5.24 -34.06
C LYS A 858 12.77 6.12 -34.06
N MET A 859 11.59 5.51 -33.89
CA MET A 859 10.32 6.26 -33.80
C MET A 859 10.21 7.06 -32.50
N ILE A 860 10.77 6.56 -31.39
CA ILE A 860 10.84 7.26 -30.12
C ILE A 860 11.76 8.47 -30.22
N ASP A 861 12.93 8.33 -30.87
CA ASP A 861 13.86 9.45 -31.09
C ASP A 861 13.23 10.54 -31.98
N GLU A 862 12.51 10.16 -33.03
CA GLU A 862 11.77 11.09 -33.88
C GLU A 862 10.66 11.83 -33.10
N ARG A 863 9.94 11.13 -32.21
CA ARG A 863 8.93 11.74 -31.33
C ARG A 863 9.54 12.63 -30.25
N TRP A 864 10.67 12.25 -29.68
CA TRP A 864 11.40 13.03 -28.69
C TRP A 864 11.86 14.37 -29.28
N ASN A 865 12.42 14.35 -30.49
CA ASN A 865 12.80 15.56 -31.21
C ASN A 865 11.59 16.45 -31.55
N ALA A 866 10.44 15.85 -31.89
CA ALA A 866 9.21 16.61 -32.09
C ALA A 866 8.70 17.27 -30.80
N MET A 867 8.79 16.57 -29.65
CA MET A 867 8.44 17.13 -28.35
C MET A 867 9.35 18.30 -27.95
N GLN A 868 10.67 18.19 -28.15
CA GLN A 868 11.62 19.26 -27.86
C GLN A 868 11.33 20.53 -28.70
N ASN A 869 10.99 20.35 -29.99
CA ASN A 869 10.57 21.48 -30.82
C ASN A 869 9.25 22.11 -30.35
N MET A 870 8.31 21.30 -29.88
CA MET A 870 7.04 21.78 -29.35
C MET A 870 7.20 22.52 -28.02
N GLU A 871 8.11 22.06 -27.15
CA GLU A 871 8.46 22.74 -25.91
C GLU A 871 9.10 24.12 -26.17
N LEU A 872 9.93 24.22 -27.21
CA LEU A 872 10.50 25.50 -27.66
C LEU A 872 9.40 26.47 -28.12
N MET A 873 8.46 26.00 -28.93
CA MET A 873 7.32 26.81 -29.39
C MET A 873 6.39 27.25 -28.24
N ILE A 874 6.19 26.39 -27.23
CA ILE A 874 5.41 26.75 -26.04
C ILE A 874 6.13 27.85 -25.25
N ARG A 875 7.45 27.76 -25.10
CA ARG A 875 8.24 28.78 -24.41
C ARG A 875 8.16 30.14 -25.11
N GLU A 876 8.29 30.18 -26.43
CA GLU A 876 8.11 31.40 -27.23
C GLU A 876 6.68 31.98 -27.12
N ARG A 877 5.66 31.11 -27.08
CA ARG A 877 4.27 31.51 -26.86
C ARG A 877 4.06 32.08 -25.46
N ASP A 878 4.65 31.49 -24.44
CA ASP A 878 4.47 31.95 -23.07
C ASP A 878 5.20 33.29 -22.83
N GLU A 879 6.37 33.50 -23.45
CA GLU A 879 7.04 34.81 -23.49
C GLU A 879 6.17 35.89 -24.14
N THR A 880 5.48 35.57 -25.24
CA THR A 880 4.54 36.52 -25.88
C THR A 880 3.28 36.78 -25.05
N ILE A 881 2.79 35.79 -24.30
CA ILE A 881 1.68 35.97 -23.35
C ILE A 881 2.09 36.91 -22.21
N VAL A 882 3.29 36.74 -21.65
CA VAL A 882 3.82 37.63 -20.60
C VAL A 882 3.96 39.07 -21.12
N ALA A 883 4.46 39.24 -22.35
CA ALA A 883 4.54 40.56 -22.99
C ALA A 883 3.16 41.18 -23.24
N MET A 884 2.16 40.39 -23.67
CA MET A 884 0.77 40.87 -23.82
C MET A 884 0.14 41.25 -22.48
N LYS A 885 0.42 40.50 -21.41
CA LYS A 885 -0.06 40.82 -20.06
C LYS A 885 0.47 42.17 -19.59
N ALA A 886 1.77 42.43 -19.77
CA ALA A 886 2.38 43.72 -19.42
C ALA A 886 1.71 44.90 -20.16
N MET A 887 1.41 44.74 -21.46
CA MET A 887 0.69 45.78 -22.22
C MET A 887 -0.76 45.99 -21.75
N ILE A 888 -1.43 44.93 -21.28
CA ILE A 888 -2.79 45.02 -20.75
C ILE A 888 -2.79 45.75 -19.41
N ASP A 889 -1.82 45.44 -18.53
CA ASP A 889 -1.66 46.09 -17.23
C ASP A 889 -1.36 47.60 -17.42
N GLU A 890 -0.46 47.97 -18.34
CA GLU A 890 -0.21 49.37 -18.68
C GLU A 890 -1.46 50.10 -19.22
N ARG A 891 -2.26 49.43 -20.06
CA ARG A 891 -3.54 49.99 -20.56
C ARG A 891 -4.57 50.15 -19.45
N TRP A 892 -4.62 49.20 -18.52
CA TRP A 892 -5.52 49.25 -17.38
C TRP A 892 -5.20 50.44 -16.48
N ASP A 893 -3.92 50.67 -16.17
CA ASP A 893 -3.48 51.83 -15.39
C ASP A 893 -3.80 53.15 -16.10
N ALA A 894 -3.60 53.23 -17.42
CA ALA A 894 -4.00 54.39 -18.21
C ALA A 894 -5.53 54.65 -18.18
N MET A 895 -6.34 53.58 -18.19
CA MET A 895 -7.80 53.69 -18.05
C MET A 895 -8.23 54.16 -16.66
N GLN A 896 -7.56 53.70 -15.60
CA GLN A 896 -7.83 54.17 -14.23
C GLN A 896 -7.52 55.66 -14.07
N GLU A 897 -6.39 56.12 -14.62
CA GLU A 897 -6.04 57.55 -14.59
C GLU A 897 -7.02 58.39 -15.41
N MET A 898 -7.45 57.90 -16.57
CA MET A 898 -8.48 58.57 -17.36
C MET A 898 -9.83 58.63 -16.63
N GLY A 899 -10.20 57.56 -15.90
CA GLY A 899 -11.38 57.55 -15.03
C GLY A 899 -11.30 58.57 -13.90
N ARG A 900 -10.13 58.72 -13.28
CA ARG A 900 -9.85 59.73 -12.25
C ARG A 900 -10.03 61.16 -12.80
N LEU A 901 -9.49 61.44 -13.99
CA LEU A 901 -9.63 62.74 -14.65
C LEU A 901 -11.08 63.05 -15.04
N ILE A 902 -11.86 62.05 -15.45
CA ILE A 902 -13.30 62.21 -15.75
C ILE A 902 -14.07 62.55 -14.47
N ALA A 903 -13.79 61.85 -13.36
CA ALA A 903 -14.43 62.12 -12.08
C ALA A 903 -14.10 63.54 -11.55
N GLU A 904 -12.86 64.01 -11.71
CA GLU A 904 -12.46 65.38 -11.39
C GLU A 904 -13.19 66.41 -12.25
N ARG A 905 -13.32 66.15 -13.56
CA ARG A 905 -14.05 67.02 -14.49
C ARG A 905 -15.53 67.09 -14.12
N ASP A 906 -16.16 65.96 -13.81
CA ASP A 906 -17.58 65.90 -13.50
C ASP A 906 -17.88 66.60 -12.17
N ALA A 907 -17.02 66.43 -11.15
CA ALA A 907 -17.10 67.20 -9.91
C ALA A 907 -16.92 68.72 -10.13
N MET A 908 -16.11 69.12 -11.11
CA MET A 908 -15.95 70.54 -11.47
C MET A 908 -17.18 71.10 -12.19
N ILE A 909 -17.79 70.30 -13.07
CA ILE A 909 -19.05 70.66 -13.74
C ILE A 909 -20.18 70.79 -12.71
N GLU A 910 -20.24 69.88 -11.73
CA GLU A 910 -21.23 69.91 -10.65
C GLU A 910 -21.09 71.18 -9.80
N ARG A 911 -19.87 71.55 -9.39
CA ARG A 911 -19.61 72.82 -8.70
C ARG A 911 -19.98 74.05 -9.52
N LEU A 912 -19.69 74.04 -10.82
CA LEU A 912 -20.08 75.13 -11.72
C LEU A 912 -21.61 75.22 -11.87
N SER A 913 -22.30 74.09 -11.90
CA SER A 913 -23.76 74.03 -11.97
C SER A 913 -24.42 74.56 -10.70
N GLU A 914 -23.88 74.22 -9.52
CA GLU A 914 -24.31 74.76 -8.23
C GLU A 914 -24.06 76.28 -8.11
N ASP A 915 -22.91 76.77 -8.57
CA ASP A 915 -22.59 78.20 -8.55
C ASP A 915 -23.49 78.99 -9.52
N THR A 916 -23.90 78.38 -10.64
CA THR A 916 -24.83 78.98 -11.61
C THR A 916 -26.27 79.00 -11.08
N LEU A 917 -26.69 77.95 -10.35
CA LEU A 917 -27.98 77.88 -9.66
C LEU A 917 -28.07 78.84 -8.46
N SER A 918 -26.95 79.20 -7.82
CA SER A 918 -26.94 80.20 -6.73
C SER A 918 -26.99 81.66 -7.23
N ARG A 919 -26.69 81.88 -8.52
CA ARG A 919 -26.68 83.21 -9.17
C ARG A 919 -27.95 83.54 -9.96
N GLN A 920 -28.85 82.57 -10.15
CA GLN A 920 -30.23 82.79 -10.62
C GLN A 920 -31.16 82.99 -9.44
#